data_AF-A0A267FBS1-F1
#
_entry.id   AF-A0A267FBS1-F1
#
_cell.length_a   1.000
_cell.length_b   1.000
_cell.length_c   1.000
_cell.angle_alpha   90.00
_cell.angle_beta   90.00
_cell.angle_gamma   90.00
#
_symmetry.space_group_name_H-M   'P 1'
#
loop_
_entity.id
_entity.type
_entity.pdbx_description
1 polymer ?
#
loop_
_entity_poly.entity_id
_entity_poly.type
_entity_poly.pdbx_seq_one_letter_code
_entity_poly.pdbx_strand_id
1 'polypeptide(L)'
;VAVNANQTMSVRPVQPQQQQQQQEKRQQEQKSLELVLRWIHGFSGVAYQPGVINIDWLINGAFLNAVYREIDPRPPSDPSAVAVVEEPATLRDCLRNWRSLHDRLAGFYEQELQSWLVLAPANYVRLLASRYCGGVRLSGGGDTEDADELQACLLALLGVAAQSDAYKARLVESLQAAFDEDDLAQFVELIRTVMPDGFYLVSKEPPTQPIDDESRQLRLTVGLLSEQRDRRLHEQAELLERLHEALARTRLLEAQLASAGQPPASPLAEASGAATATAAAAGSHLVVEVADLKAKLRRLRAECDEKAECLTDAEAELVEQRQLAAKLKEENLQLLGEARMSRQLQDEIDILKERTAKCSRLEDEISRLRDRTKQLEAYRNRAEELRNENDGLHRRAAELEDLLERSGADAGKTKSLQAELNRCRQEKEDLEASLEAARSRIVELTEDNSFLESESKLVLNDTQSLEEELRLARNVQSSALLEETLSDSLNADAHSRLQKAESDKLALRRRLQEVESGRAELESEADSLRDRCRRLEKELEHVRQSAIGKNEMDIQEIQRIMSDNRRLETKVSGLQQQLDDLESSNERLKSEQVRWSSASRDLETARKALAKAGDSKREIEKEAKRLKRALDAAEADKSQLQTEANSLREELTELQTVQADNRATAQDVQELEKERLELLSNLNLERSTVASLRDQLIQEKIRCQSLNTEKRQSVAIDTSVTDQRVTTLESRNAALQAELLACKDRLDKDNKSKRQSLERGSVSDFLEIKDHLVRVERQNAALEKERDTLESTNAQLRERASVAEERLSAAQDQLVEAQSQLASANVQVATLQSSNAALETEVKRLQAALSDLQSRLHKLDKDYAKLLADYEQLRQLHEQLSREYETESTSANSCRLS
;
A
#
# COMPACT_ATOMS: atom_id res chain seq x y z
N VAL A 1 22.23 41.88 15.86
CA VAL A 1 21.62 42.27 17.16
C VAL A 1 20.13 42.46 16.94
N ALA A 2 19.21 41.76 17.59
CA ALA A 2 19.24 40.47 18.32
C ALA A 2 17.77 39.96 18.28
N VAL A 3 17.45 38.71 17.94
CA VAL A 3 17.61 37.50 18.77
C VAL A 3 17.05 37.70 20.19
N ASN A 4 15.75 37.38 20.37
CA ASN A 4 15.17 36.71 21.55
C ASN A 4 13.62 36.74 21.53
N ALA A 5 12.97 35.71 20.98
CA ALA A 5 11.57 35.33 21.26
C ALA A 5 11.17 34.02 20.53
N ASN A 6 11.74 32.87 20.90
CA ASN A 6 11.17 31.54 20.55
C ASN A 6 11.82 30.38 21.34
N GLN A 7 11.87 30.51 22.67
CA GLN A 7 12.08 29.37 23.58
C GLN A 7 11.08 29.44 24.75
N THR A 8 9.85 29.04 24.47
CA THR A 8 8.88 28.61 25.48
C THR A 8 8.38 27.25 25.05
N MET A 9 8.81 26.18 25.72
CA MET A 9 8.31 24.83 25.44
C MET A 9 6.81 24.77 25.67
N SER A 10 6.08 24.14 24.75
CA SER A 10 4.63 23.97 24.83
C SER A 10 4.28 22.85 25.83
N VAL A 11 4.49 23.11 27.11
CA VAL A 11 3.99 22.28 28.21
C VAL A 11 2.47 22.45 28.24
N ARG A 12 1.74 21.51 27.64
CA ARG A 12 0.28 21.45 27.76
C ARG A 12 -0.10 21.38 29.25
N PRO A 13 -1.05 22.20 29.73
CA PRO A 13 -1.55 22.04 31.09
C PRO A 13 -2.28 20.71 31.21
N VAL A 14 -1.74 19.81 32.03
CA VAL A 14 -2.42 18.56 32.42
C VAL A 14 -3.73 18.92 33.12
N GLN A 15 -4.82 18.25 32.74
CA GLN A 15 -6.14 18.59 33.29
C GLN A 15 -6.20 18.23 34.79
N PRO A 16 -6.87 19.03 35.65
CA PRO A 16 -6.88 18.78 37.09
C PRO A 16 -7.50 17.42 37.46
N GLN A 17 -8.44 16.91 36.65
CA GLN A 17 -8.98 15.54 36.81
C GLN A 17 -7.91 14.46 36.58
N GLN A 18 -6.98 14.65 35.65
CA GLN A 18 -5.87 13.72 35.44
C GLN A 18 -4.87 13.78 36.59
N GLN A 19 -4.62 14.96 37.17
CA GLN A 19 -3.78 15.09 38.37
C GLN A 19 -4.42 14.40 39.59
N GLN A 20 -5.73 14.53 39.78
CA GLN A 20 -6.45 13.85 40.85
C GLN A 20 -6.42 12.33 40.67
N GLN A 21 -6.70 11.81 39.47
CA GLN A 21 -6.59 10.38 39.16
C GLN A 21 -5.15 9.85 39.36
N GLN A 22 -4.12 10.63 39.00
CA GLN A 22 -2.72 10.29 39.28
C GLN A 22 -2.34 10.37 40.77
N GLN A 23 -3.11 11.06 41.60
CA GLN A 23 -2.90 11.12 43.05
C GLN A 23 -3.62 9.96 43.74
N GLU A 24 -4.86 9.66 43.35
CA GLU A 24 -5.63 8.51 43.81
C GLU A 24 -4.93 7.19 43.46
N LYS A 25 -4.44 7.06 42.21
CA LYS A 25 -3.67 5.89 41.77
C LYS A 25 -2.39 5.70 42.61
N ARG A 26 -1.59 6.76 42.82
CA ARG A 26 -0.37 6.67 43.65
C ARG A 26 -0.65 6.33 45.11
N GLN A 27 -1.80 6.76 45.67
CA GLN A 27 -2.21 6.32 47.01
C GLN A 27 -2.58 4.83 47.05
N GLN A 28 -3.11 4.27 45.96
CA GLN A 28 -3.39 2.83 45.84
C GLN A 28 -2.11 2.00 45.61
N GLU A 29 -1.17 2.52 44.81
CA GLU A 29 0.16 1.93 44.60
C GLU A 29 0.97 1.90 45.91
N GLN A 30 1.01 3.01 46.65
CA GLN A 30 1.68 3.09 47.95
C GLN A 30 1.07 2.13 49.00
N LYS A 31 -0.26 2.01 49.08
CA LYS A 31 -0.92 1.05 49.98
C LYS A 31 -0.60 -0.40 49.63
N SER A 32 -0.63 -0.75 48.34
CA SER A 32 -0.32 -2.11 47.90
C SER A 32 1.15 -2.47 48.10
N LEU A 33 2.07 -1.50 48.02
CA LEU A 33 3.46 -1.69 48.46
C LEU A 33 3.56 -1.95 49.97
N GLU A 34 2.92 -1.13 50.82
CA GLU A 34 2.92 -1.31 52.28
C GLU A 34 2.36 -2.67 52.72
N LEU A 35 1.28 -3.11 52.06
CA LEU A 35 0.64 -4.42 52.23
C LEU A 35 1.63 -5.57 51.98
N VAL A 36 2.31 -5.57 50.83
CA VAL A 36 3.27 -6.62 50.45
C VAL A 36 4.54 -6.56 51.31
N LEU A 37 5.01 -5.36 51.71
CA LEU A 37 6.10 -5.21 52.68
C LEU A 37 5.76 -5.84 54.04
N ARG A 38 4.53 -5.64 54.54
CA ARG A 38 4.05 -6.26 55.80
C ARG A 38 4.02 -7.80 55.71
N TRP A 39 3.69 -8.38 54.55
CA TRP A 39 3.79 -9.83 54.34
C TRP A 39 5.25 -10.31 54.33
N ILE A 40 6.13 -9.59 53.63
CA ILE A 40 7.56 -9.89 53.54
C ILE A 40 8.27 -9.75 54.90
N HIS A 41 7.73 -8.96 55.85
CA HIS A 41 8.20 -8.96 57.24
C HIS A 41 7.98 -10.29 57.97
N GLY A 42 7.01 -11.11 57.59
CA GLY A 42 6.72 -12.39 58.24
C GLY A 42 7.93 -13.33 58.27
N PHE A 43 8.71 -13.33 57.19
CA PHE A 43 9.95 -14.11 57.04
C PHE A 43 11.10 -13.61 57.93
N SER A 44 10.98 -12.45 58.60
CA SER A 44 12.02 -11.96 59.52
C SER A 44 12.00 -12.63 60.90
N GLY A 45 10.87 -13.27 61.27
CA GLY A 45 10.63 -13.76 62.63
C GLY A 45 10.40 -12.66 63.68
N VAL A 46 10.39 -11.39 63.29
CA VAL A 46 10.16 -10.23 64.18
C VAL A 46 8.70 -9.75 64.08
N ALA A 47 8.16 -9.20 65.16
CA ALA A 47 6.84 -8.57 65.15
C ALA A 47 6.86 -7.27 64.31
N TYR A 48 5.93 -7.14 63.35
CA TYR A 48 5.87 -5.97 62.47
C TYR A 48 5.59 -4.68 63.24
N GLN A 49 6.31 -3.62 62.89
CA GLN A 49 6.04 -2.24 63.31
C GLN A 49 6.08 -1.34 62.07
N PRO A 50 5.10 -0.43 61.89
CA PRO A 50 5.10 0.51 60.76
C PRO A 50 6.42 1.31 60.71
N GLY A 51 7.05 1.31 59.53
CA GLY A 51 8.35 1.98 59.31
C GLY A 51 9.61 1.19 59.68
N VAL A 52 9.51 -0.04 60.21
CA VAL A 52 10.71 -0.86 60.52
C VAL A 52 11.30 -1.54 59.27
N ILE A 53 10.50 -1.91 58.27
CA ILE A 53 11.03 -2.10 56.91
C ILE A 53 11.12 -0.73 56.26
N ASN A 54 12.31 -0.13 56.33
CA ASN A 54 12.74 0.84 55.34
C ASN A 54 13.14 0.07 54.05
N ILE A 55 12.81 0.65 52.89
CA ILE A 55 13.26 0.23 51.56
C ILE A 55 14.78 -0.04 51.55
N ASP A 56 15.56 0.75 52.30
CA ASP A 56 17.00 0.58 52.49
C ASP A 56 17.48 -0.81 52.95
N TRP A 57 16.63 -1.60 53.63
CA TRP A 57 16.94 -2.96 54.07
C TRP A 57 16.84 -3.97 52.92
N LEU A 58 15.94 -3.73 51.97
CA LEU A 58 15.70 -4.60 50.82
C LEU A 58 16.63 -4.27 49.64
N ILE A 59 17.09 -3.02 49.53
CA ILE A 59 18.01 -2.53 48.47
C ILE A 59 19.33 -3.33 48.37
N ASN A 60 19.75 -4.08 49.39
CA ASN A 60 20.96 -4.90 49.32
C ASN A 60 20.77 -6.29 48.68
N GLY A 61 19.52 -6.68 48.37
CA GLY A 61 19.13 -7.94 47.75
C GLY A 61 19.33 -9.21 48.60
N ALA A 62 19.97 -9.13 49.79
CA ALA A 62 20.30 -10.28 50.61
C ALA A 62 19.07 -10.90 51.27
N PHE A 63 18.21 -10.07 51.90
CA PHE A 63 16.99 -10.55 52.54
C PHE A 63 16.00 -11.14 51.52
N LEU A 64 15.80 -10.48 50.38
CA LEU A 64 14.94 -10.98 49.31
C LEU A 64 15.42 -12.33 48.73
N ASN A 65 16.74 -12.56 48.70
CA ASN A 65 17.31 -13.87 48.35
C ASN A 65 17.01 -14.96 49.41
N ALA A 66 16.96 -14.61 50.70
CA ALA A 66 16.58 -15.53 51.76
C ALA A 66 15.08 -15.87 51.69
N VAL A 67 14.21 -14.87 51.51
CA VAL A 67 12.77 -15.03 51.31
C VAL A 67 12.47 -15.91 50.09
N TYR A 68 13.16 -15.68 48.96
CA TYR A 68 13.03 -16.56 47.78
C TYR A 68 13.36 -18.03 48.12
N ARG A 69 14.44 -18.29 48.87
CA ARG A 69 14.86 -19.66 49.24
C ARG A 69 13.89 -20.38 50.17
N GLU A 70 13.07 -19.64 50.92
CA GLU A 70 12.01 -20.22 51.77
C GLU A 70 10.72 -20.49 50.97
N ILE A 71 10.43 -19.65 49.97
CA ILE A 71 9.32 -19.83 49.02
C ILE A 71 9.60 -20.96 48.02
N ASP A 72 10.85 -21.08 47.58
CA ASP A 72 11.31 -22.15 46.68
C ASP A 72 12.72 -22.64 47.09
N PRO A 73 12.81 -23.82 47.71
CA PRO A 73 14.08 -24.40 48.14
C PRO A 73 14.84 -25.15 47.03
N ARG A 74 14.36 -25.14 45.76
CA ARG A 74 15.04 -25.84 44.67
C ARG A 74 16.39 -25.19 44.31
N PRO A 75 17.39 -25.99 43.88
CA PRO A 75 18.63 -25.44 43.38
C PRO A 75 18.38 -24.66 42.08
N PRO A 76 19.11 -23.55 41.82
CA PRO A 76 18.98 -22.81 40.57
C PRO A 76 19.38 -23.69 39.37
N SER A 77 18.66 -23.53 38.26
CA SER A 77 18.82 -24.37 37.06
C SER A 77 20.18 -24.26 36.36
N ASP A 78 20.89 -23.14 36.57
CA ASP A 78 22.28 -22.98 36.11
C ASP A 78 23.27 -23.34 37.24
N PRO A 79 24.13 -24.36 37.07
CA PRO A 79 25.18 -24.69 38.04
C PRO A 79 26.27 -23.60 38.17
N SER A 80 26.29 -22.57 37.31
CA SER A 80 27.16 -21.39 37.47
C SER A 80 26.60 -20.34 38.45
N ALA A 81 25.33 -20.49 38.88
CA ALA A 81 24.59 -19.49 39.64
C ALA A 81 25.35 -18.93 40.84
N VAL A 82 25.53 -17.61 40.82
CA VAL A 82 26.45 -16.93 41.75
C VAL A 82 25.89 -16.92 43.17
N ALA A 83 26.66 -17.47 44.11
CA ALA A 83 26.26 -17.58 45.52
C ALA A 83 25.97 -16.21 46.16
N VAL A 84 24.87 -16.13 46.90
CA VAL A 84 24.42 -14.94 47.64
C VAL A 84 25.41 -14.55 48.72
N VAL A 85 25.65 -13.25 48.90
CA VAL A 85 26.40 -12.68 50.01
C VAL A 85 25.41 -12.23 51.08
N GLU A 86 25.48 -12.83 52.27
CA GLU A 86 24.51 -12.60 53.36
C GLU A 86 24.71 -11.22 54.03
N GLU A 87 25.96 -10.77 54.15
CA GLU A 87 26.33 -9.41 54.59
C GLU A 87 27.03 -8.64 53.44
N PRO A 88 26.28 -8.08 52.47
CA PRO A 88 26.84 -7.38 51.32
C PRO A 88 27.42 -6.01 51.73
N ALA A 89 28.76 -5.92 51.77
CA ALA A 89 29.47 -4.70 52.19
C ALA A 89 29.77 -3.73 51.03
N THR A 90 29.87 -4.24 49.80
CA THR A 90 30.19 -3.43 48.61
C THR A 90 29.05 -3.38 47.59
N LEU A 91 29.11 -2.42 46.67
CA LEU A 91 28.19 -2.36 45.53
C LEU A 91 28.23 -3.66 44.70
N ARG A 92 29.40 -4.26 44.51
CA ARG A 92 29.59 -5.53 43.79
C ARG A 92 28.79 -6.66 44.46
N ASP A 93 28.76 -6.71 45.78
CA ASP A 93 27.99 -7.72 46.53
C ASP A 93 26.48 -7.50 46.38
N CYS A 94 26.03 -6.24 46.39
CA CYS A 94 24.63 -5.89 46.15
C CYS A 94 24.19 -6.22 44.71
N LEU A 95 24.97 -5.84 43.69
CA LEU A 95 24.70 -6.18 42.28
C LEU A 95 24.68 -7.69 42.05
N ARG A 96 25.60 -8.42 42.69
CA ARG A 96 25.66 -9.89 42.70
C ARG A 96 24.41 -10.53 43.33
N ASN A 97 23.94 -10.00 44.47
CA ASN A 97 22.72 -10.48 45.11
C ASN A 97 21.49 -10.23 44.24
N TRP A 98 21.35 -9.03 43.66
CA TRP A 98 20.24 -8.68 42.79
C TRP A 98 20.22 -9.49 41.49
N ARG A 99 21.38 -9.70 40.86
CA ARG A 99 21.52 -10.63 39.72
C ARG A 99 21.05 -12.04 40.08
N SER A 100 21.54 -12.58 41.20
CA SER A 100 21.16 -13.92 41.68
C SER A 100 19.67 -14.04 42.09
N LEU A 101 18.98 -12.92 42.38
CA LEU A 101 17.53 -12.87 42.60
C LEU A 101 16.77 -12.75 41.27
N HIS A 102 17.19 -11.85 40.38
CA HIS A 102 16.61 -11.64 39.05
C HIS A 102 16.63 -12.94 38.24
N ASP A 103 17.79 -13.59 38.14
CA ASP A 103 17.99 -14.82 37.36
C ASP A 103 17.11 -15.97 37.89
N ARG A 104 16.83 -16.02 39.20
CA ARG A 104 15.91 -17.00 39.80
C ARG A 104 14.44 -16.67 39.57
N LEU A 105 14.04 -15.41 39.78
CA LEU A 105 12.66 -14.96 39.51
C LEU A 105 12.31 -15.18 38.03
N ALA A 106 13.16 -14.74 37.11
CA ALA A 106 13.00 -14.99 35.68
C ALA A 106 12.99 -16.48 35.36
N GLY A 107 13.95 -17.25 35.89
CA GLY A 107 14.04 -18.70 35.70
C GLY A 107 12.77 -19.46 36.11
N PHE A 108 12.16 -19.12 37.25
CA PHE A 108 10.92 -19.73 37.71
C PHE A 108 9.76 -19.50 36.73
N TYR A 109 9.50 -18.25 36.34
CA TYR A 109 8.44 -17.93 35.37
C TYR A 109 8.70 -18.60 34.01
N GLU A 110 9.96 -18.56 33.56
CA GLU A 110 10.32 -18.97 32.21
C GLU A 110 10.46 -20.48 32.00
N GLN A 111 10.86 -21.23 33.02
CA GLN A 111 11.17 -22.66 32.92
C GLN A 111 10.08 -23.52 33.54
N GLU A 112 9.39 -23.04 34.57
CA GLU A 112 8.36 -23.81 35.28
C GLU A 112 6.95 -23.39 34.87
N LEU A 113 6.66 -22.09 34.92
CA LEU A 113 5.35 -21.55 34.50
C LEU A 113 5.26 -21.33 32.99
N GLN A 114 6.30 -21.69 32.24
CA GLN A 114 6.40 -21.55 30.77
C GLN A 114 5.86 -20.20 30.28
N SER A 115 6.23 -19.11 30.95
CA SER A 115 5.70 -17.77 30.72
C SER A 115 6.81 -16.72 30.73
N TRP A 116 6.72 -15.75 29.83
CA TRP A 116 7.57 -14.56 29.86
C TRP A 116 7.01 -13.55 30.85
N LEU A 117 7.80 -13.15 31.85
CA LEU A 117 7.48 -11.97 32.66
C LEU A 117 7.77 -10.72 31.82
N VAL A 118 6.76 -9.88 31.59
CA VAL A 118 6.83 -8.74 30.64
C VAL A 118 7.59 -7.55 31.23
N LEU A 119 7.38 -7.26 32.52
CA LEU A 119 8.27 -6.37 33.28
C LEU A 119 9.55 -7.10 33.70
N ALA A 120 10.64 -6.36 33.87
CA ALA A 120 11.75 -6.87 34.68
C ALA A 120 11.29 -6.93 36.14
N PRO A 121 11.74 -7.92 36.94
CA PRO A 121 11.47 -7.94 38.37
C PRO A 121 11.86 -6.62 39.08
N ALA A 122 13.02 -6.02 38.77
CA ALA A 122 13.32 -4.64 39.15
C ALA A 122 14.44 -4.07 38.27
N ASN A 123 14.45 -2.75 38.03
CA ASN A 123 15.67 -2.05 37.63
C ASN A 123 16.58 -1.83 38.85
N TYR A 124 17.19 -2.92 39.34
CA TYR A 124 18.09 -2.89 40.49
C TYR A 124 19.34 -2.02 40.28
N VAL A 125 19.68 -1.73 39.02
CA VAL A 125 20.77 -0.80 38.68
C VAL A 125 20.38 0.63 39.04
N ARG A 126 19.13 1.08 38.80
CA ARG A 126 18.66 2.41 39.25
C ARG A 126 18.73 2.54 40.78
N LEU A 127 18.16 1.56 41.49
CA LEU A 127 18.14 1.51 42.96
C LEU A 127 19.55 1.68 43.57
N LEU A 128 20.52 0.95 43.03
CA LEU A 128 21.90 0.99 43.53
C LEU A 128 22.67 2.23 43.06
N ALA A 129 22.40 2.75 41.86
CA ALA A 129 23.02 3.99 41.37
C ALA A 129 22.67 5.20 42.23
N SER A 130 21.39 5.31 42.62
CA SER A 130 20.86 6.33 43.53
C SER A 130 21.71 6.44 44.81
N ARG A 131 21.98 5.28 45.45
CA ARG A 131 22.65 5.15 46.75
C ARG A 131 24.19 5.17 46.70
N TYR A 132 24.81 4.49 45.73
CA TYR A 132 26.28 4.29 45.69
C TYR A 132 27.04 5.30 44.82
N CYS A 133 26.37 5.94 43.87
CA CYS A 133 27.01 6.85 42.89
C CYS A 133 26.65 8.33 43.07
N GLY A 134 25.98 8.68 44.18
CA GLY A 134 25.96 10.04 44.71
C GLY A 134 25.02 11.01 43.98
N GLY A 135 23.80 10.58 43.67
CA GLY A 135 22.77 11.48 43.17
C GLY A 135 22.87 11.88 41.70
N VAL A 136 23.67 11.16 40.89
CA VAL A 136 23.55 11.19 39.42
C VAL A 136 22.26 10.46 39.03
N ARG A 137 21.12 11.13 39.24
CA ARG A 137 19.78 10.61 38.96
C ARG A 137 19.56 10.61 37.44
N LEU A 138 19.64 9.42 36.82
CA LEU A 138 19.52 9.23 35.36
C LEU A 138 18.08 9.51 34.84
N SER A 139 17.08 9.51 35.73
CA SER A 139 15.78 10.18 35.55
C SER A 139 15.59 11.20 36.69
N GLY A 140 14.83 12.28 36.48
CA GLY A 140 14.60 13.34 37.49
C GLY A 140 13.70 12.95 38.68
N GLY A 141 13.59 11.66 38.99
CA GLY A 141 12.67 11.10 39.97
C GLY A 141 12.98 11.45 41.42
N GLY A 142 11.96 11.34 42.26
CA GLY A 142 12.08 11.32 43.72
C GLY A 142 12.06 9.89 44.27
N ASP A 143 12.13 9.78 45.59
CA ASP A 143 12.26 8.51 46.33
C ASP A 143 11.07 7.54 46.12
N THR A 144 9.98 8.01 45.48
CA THR A 144 8.87 7.19 44.98
C THR A 144 9.28 6.28 43.81
N GLU A 145 10.14 6.75 42.88
CA GLU A 145 10.55 5.94 41.73
C GLU A 145 11.43 4.74 42.13
N ASP A 146 12.11 4.80 43.28
CA ASP A 146 12.84 3.65 43.83
C ASP A 146 11.89 2.69 44.58
N ALA A 147 10.76 3.18 45.11
CA ALA A 147 9.70 2.36 45.69
C ALA A 147 8.93 1.56 44.64
N ASP A 148 8.65 2.15 43.48
CA ASP A 148 7.93 1.53 42.35
C ASP A 148 8.70 0.32 41.77
N GLU A 149 10.04 0.41 41.66
CA GLU A 149 10.89 -0.71 41.17
C GLU A 149 10.99 -1.84 42.19
N LEU A 150 11.02 -1.54 43.49
CA LEU A 150 10.85 -2.59 44.49
C LEU A 150 9.46 -3.23 44.37
N GLN A 151 8.40 -2.44 44.21
CA GLN A 151 7.04 -2.98 44.10
C GLN A 151 6.92 -4.03 43.00
N ALA A 152 7.53 -3.82 41.83
CA ALA A 152 7.61 -4.83 40.77
C ALA A 152 8.28 -6.14 41.24
N CYS A 153 9.33 -6.07 42.05
CA CYS A 153 10.06 -7.24 42.54
C CYS A 153 9.30 -7.99 43.61
N LEU A 154 8.70 -7.26 44.55
CA LEU A 154 7.90 -7.85 45.62
C LEU A 154 6.61 -8.49 45.06
N LEU A 155 6.03 -7.91 43.99
CA LEU A 155 4.94 -8.53 43.22
C LEU A 155 5.40 -9.78 42.45
N ALA A 156 6.55 -9.73 41.78
CA ALA A 156 7.13 -10.91 41.14
C ALA A 156 7.39 -12.05 42.16
N LEU A 157 7.90 -11.72 43.34
CA LEU A 157 8.14 -12.65 44.44
C LEU A 157 6.83 -13.20 45.06
N LEU A 158 5.79 -12.36 45.18
CA LEU A 158 4.44 -12.78 45.58
C LEU A 158 3.80 -13.74 44.57
N GLY A 159 3.98 -13.48 43.26
CA GLY A 159 3.53 -14.38 42.20
C GLY A 159 4.25 -15.74 42.23
N VAL A 160 5.55 -15.77 42.55
CA VAL A 160 6.30 -17.01 42.82
C VAL A 160 5.75 -17.70 44.07
N ALA A 161 5.44 -16.98 45.14
CA ALA A 161 4.84 -17.56 46.36
C ALA A 161 3.45 -18.17 46.12
N ALA A 162 2.63 -17.56 45.27
CA ALA A 162 1.30 -18.04 44.92
C ALA A 162 1.31 -19.27 44.01
N GLN A 163 2.35 -19.42 43.18
CA GLN A 163 2.45 -20.47 42.16
C GLN A 163 3.44 -21.60 42.54
N SER A 164 4.32 -21.38 43.51
CA SER A 164 5.24 -22.40 44.06
C SER A 164 4.47 -23.56 44.69
N ASP A 165 4.68 -24.78 44.17
CA ASP A 165 4.15 -26.01 44.76
C ASP A 165 4.57 -26.22 46.23
N ALA A 166 5.74 -25.70 46.62
CA ALA A 166 6.28 -25.84 47.98
C ALA A 166 5.66 -24.85 48.98
N TYR A 167 5.23 -23.66 48.53
CA TYR A 167 4.84 -22.57 49.42
C TYR A 167 3.36 -22.13 49.30
N LYS A 168 2.68 -22.35 48.17
CA LYS A 168 1.31 -21.82 47.94
C LYS A 168 0.27 -22.15 49.03
N ALA A 169 0.37 -23.31 49.68
CA ALA A 169 -0.49 -23.66 50.81
C ALA A 169 -0.16 -22.80 52.06
N ARG A 170 1.13 -22.66 52.38
CA ARG A 170 1.63 -21.80 53.47
C ARG A 170 1.36 -20.32 53.22
N LEU A 171 1.33 -19.87 51.96
CA LEU A 171 0.95 -18.50 51.63
C LEU A 171 -0.48 -18.20 52.10
N VAL A 172 -1.43 -19.09 51.84
CA VAL A 172 -2.83 -18.91 52.27
C VAL A 172 -2.93 -18.88 53.80
N GLU A 173 -2.27 -19.81 54.49
CA GLU A 173 -2.21 -19.83 55.96
C GLU A 173 -1.54 -18.56 56.53
N SER A 174 -0.43 -18.13 55.94
CA SER A 174 0.33 -16.94 56.34
C SER A 174 -0.48 -15.65 56.16
N LEU A 175 -1.15 -15.49 55.02
CA LEU A 175 -1.99 -14.31 54.77
C LEU A 175 -3.20 -14.29 55.70
N GLN A 176 -3.91 -15.41 55.85
CA GLN A 176 -5.08 -15.52 56.75
C GLN A 176 -4.72 -15.30 58.24
N ALA A 177 -3.48 -15.57 58.65
CA ALA A 177 -3.01 -15.34 60.01
C ALA A 177 -2.51 -13.90 60.28
N ALA A 178 -2.24 -13.11 59.23
CA ALA A 178 -1.55 -11.82 59.34
C ALA A 178 -2.37 -10.60 58.88
N PHE A 179 -3.50 -10.78 58.21
CA PHE A 179 -4.27 -9.73 57.53
C PHE A 179 -5.79 -9.90 57.69
N ASP A 180 -6.50 -8.76 57.70
CA ASP A 180 -7.97 -8.69 57.79
C ASP A 180 -8.64 -8.88 56.41
N GLU A 181 -9.96 -9.05 56.35
CA GLU A 181 -10.69 -9.37 55.10
C GLU A 181 -10.48 -8.34 53.96
N ASP A 182 -10.41 -7.04 54.28
CA ASP A 182 -10.14 -5.96 53.31
C ASP A 182 -8.69 -6.00 52.76
N ASP A 183 -7.72 -6.39 53.60
CA ASP A 183 -6.31 -6.56 53.20
C ASP A 183 -6.15 -7.84 52.35
N LEU A 184 -6.85 -8.92 52.72
CA LEU A 184 -6.89 -10.17 51.95
C LEU A 184 -7.52 -9.97 50.56
N ALA A 185 -8.58 -9.18 50.45
CA ALA A 185 -9.18 -8.83 49.17
C ALA A 185 -8.17 -8.09 48.25
N GLN A 186 -7.37 -7.18 48.81
CA GLN A 186 -6.30 -6.50 48.07
C GLN A 186 -5.19 -7.47 47.64
N PHE A 187 -4.77 -8.42 48.50
CA PHE A 187 -3.82 -9.46 48.11
C PHE A 187 -4.31 -10.31 46.93
N VAL A 188 -5.59 -10.66 46.89
CA VAL A 188 -6.16 -11.44 45.77
C VAL A 188 -6.07 -10.68 44.44
N GLU A 189 -6.33 -9.36 44.44
CA GLU A 189 -6.14 -8.53 43.25
C GLU A 189 -4.66 -8.41 42.84
N LEU A 190 -3.73 -8.24 43.81
CA LEU A 190 -2.31 -8.19 43.50
C LEU A 190 -1.81 -9.52 42.92
N ILE A 191 -2.20 -10.66 43.50
CA ILE A 191 -1.87 -12.00 42.98
C ILE A 191 -2.42 -12.17 41.56
N ARG A 192 -3.66 -11.73 41.28
CA ARG A 192 -4.26 -11.78 39.93
C ARG A 192 -3.40 -11.11 38.85
N THR A 193 -2.68 -10.03 39.16
CA THR A 193 -1.80 -9.37 38.18
C THR A 193 -0.59 -10.22 37.76
N VAL A 194 -0.21 -11.22 38.55
CA VAL A 194 0.99 -12.08 38.39
C VAL A 194 0.63 -13.57 38.23
N MET A 195 -0.61 -13.88 37.85
CA MET A 195 -1.07 -15.20 37.39
C MET A 195 -0.94 -15.32 35.85
N PRO A 196 -1.10 -16.51 35.23
CA PRO A 196 -0.85 -16.70 33.79
C PRO A 196 -1.74 -15.88 32.82
N ASP A 197 -2.93 -15.47 33.25
CA ASP A 197 -3.83 -14.54 32.53
C ASP A 197 -3.64 -13.06 32.96
N GLY A 198 -2.65 -12.79 33.82
CA GLY A 198 -2.37 -11.49 34.42
C GLY A 198 -1.57 -10.57 33.51
N PHE A 199 -1.75 -9.25 33.70
CA PHE A 199 -1.17 -8.21 32.84
C PHE A 199 0.37 -8.25 32.71
N TYR A 200 1.07 -8.87 33.66
CA TYR A 200 2.54 -8.94 33.67
C TYR A 200 3.12 -10.23 33.07
N LEU A 201 2.30 -11.19 32.60
CA LEU A 201 2.76 -12.48 32.09
C LEU A 201 2.24 -12.78 30.68
N VAL A 202 3.05 -13.47 29.88
CA VAL A 202 2.68 -13.98 28.54
C VAL A 202 3.13 -15.42 28.40
N SER A 203 2.18 -16.36 28.34
CA SER A 203 2.49 -17.79 28.15
C SER A 203 3.27 -18.04 26.85
N LYS A 204 4.34 -18.84 26.97
CA LYS A 204 5.16 -19.39 25.88
C LYS A 204 4.36 -20.40 25.06
N GLU A 205 3.48 -21.17 25.71
CA GLU A 205 2.62 -22.13 25.02
C GLU A 205 1.46 -21.41 24.29
N PRO A 206 1.14 -21.84 23.06
CA PRO A 206 -0.08 -21.39 22.40
C PRO A 206 -1.30 -21.99 23.13
N PRO A 207 -2.31 -21.20 23.58
CA PRO A 207 -3.61 -21.76 23.97
C PRO A 207 -4.17 -22.72 22.92
N THR A 208 -4.98 -23.69 23.36
CA THR A 208 -5.44 -24.86 22.59
C THR A 208 -6.39 -24.55 21.41
N GLN A 209 -6.63 -23.29 21.11
CA GLN A 209 -7.39 -22.81 19.95
C GLN A 209 -6.43 -22.46 18.79
N PRO A 210 -6.86 -22.51 17.52
CA PRO A 210 -6.02 -22.08 16.41
C PRO A 210 -5.71 -20.58 16.51
N ILE A 211 -4.45 -20.24 16.81
CA ILE A 211 -3.96 -18.86 16.93
C ILE A 211 -3.44 -18.36 15.59
N ASP A 212 -3.87 -17.15 15.21
CA ASP A 212 -3.37 -16.38 14.06
C ASP A 212 -1.85 -16.17 14.09
N ASP A 213 -1.20 -16.14 12.92
CA ASP A 213 0.25 -15.99 12.83
C ASP A 213 0.77 -14.66 13.46
N GLU A 214 -0.01 -13.58 13.41
CA GLU A 214 0.33 -12.32 14.09
C GLU A 214 0.43 -12.52 15.62
N SER A 215 -0.50 -13.27 16.22
CA SER A 215 -0.49 -13.62 17.65
C SER A 215 0.53 -14.70 18.04
N ARG A 216 1.17 -15.36 17.06
CA ARG A 216 2.37 -16.19 17.25
C ARG A 216 3.65 -15.34 17.20
N GLN A 217 3.75 -14.46 16.20
CA GLN A 217 4.86 -13.53 16.04
C GLN A 217 4.98 -12.58 17.23
N LEU A 218 3.86 -12.11 17.81
CA LEU A 218 3.87 -11.31 19.03
C LEU A 218 4.50 -12.04 20.23
N ARG A 219 4.20 -13.34 20.45
CA ARG A 219 4.81 -14.13 21.55
C ARG A 219 6.31 -14.33 21.37
N LEU A 220 6.74 -14.62 20.14
CA LEU A 220 8.16 -14.71 19.79
C LEU A 220 8.88 -13.35 19.99
N THR A 221 8.20 -12.25 19.64
CA THR A 221 8.72 -10.89 19.85
C THR A 221 8.81 -10.54 21.33
N VAL A 222 7.82 -10.91 22.15
CA VAL A 222 7.86 -10.72 23.61
C VAL A 222 9.03 -11.47 24.25
N GLY A 223 9.28 -12.73 23.89
CA GLY A 223 10.44 -13.48 24.38
C GLY A 223 11.79 -12.85 23.98
N LEU A 224 11.93 -12.45 22.70
CA LEU A 224 13.11 -11.72 22.23
C LEU A 224 13.29 -10.38 22.96
N LEU A 225 12.21 -9.73 23.40
CA LEU A 225 12.27 -8.48 24.15
C LEU A 225 12.59 -8.70 25.65
N SER A 226 12.12 -9.78 26.29
CA SER A 226 12.51 -10.10 27.67
C SER A 226 13.99 -10.51 27.75
N GLU A 227 14.47 -11.36 26.83
CA GLU A 227 15.90 -11.70 26.70
C GLU A 227 16.76 -10.44 26.49
N GLN A 228 16.35 -9.54 25.60
CA GLN A 228 17.08 -8.28 25.35
C GLN A 228 17.04 -7.34 26.56
N ARG A 229 15.89 -7.19 27.23
CA ARG A 229 15.72 -6.38 28.43
C ARG A 229 16.68 -6.84 29.53
N ASP A 230 16.70 -8.15 29.82
CA ASP A 230 17.48 -8.70 30.93
C ASP A 230 18.97 -8.70 30.61
N ARG A 231 19.35 -8.92 29.35
CA ARG A 231 20.71 -8.67 28.89
C ARG A 231 21.13 -7.21 29.08
N ARG A 232 20.29 -6.24 28.73
CA ARG A 232 20.60 -4.81 28.92
C ARG A 232 20.69 -4.41 30.39
N LEU A 233 19.86 -4.99 31.26
CA LEU A 233 19.94 -4.77 32.71
C LEU A 233 21.27 -5.26 33.28
N HIS A 234 21.75 -6.42 32.84
CA HIS A 234 23.07 -6.94 33.20
C HIS A 234 24.23 -6.11 32.64
N GLU A 235 24.16 -5.67 31.38
CA GLU A 235 25.14 -4.75 30.79
C GLU A 235 25.19 -3.40 31.56
N GLN A 236 24.04 -2.88 32.00
CA GLN A 236 23.94 -1.69 32.85
C GLN A 236 24.54 -1.91 34.25
N ALA A 237 24.35 -3.10 34.85
CA ALA A 237 24.93 -3.45 36.15
C ALA A 237 26.47 -3.40 36.12
N GLU A 238 27.09 -3.95 35.08
CA GLU A 238 28.54 -3.91 34.90
C GLU A 238 29.07 -2.48 34.68
N LEU A 239 28.33 -1.64 33.95
CA LEU A 239 28.69 -0.24 33.75
C LEU A 239 28.60 0.55 35.06
N LEU A 240 27.59 0.30 35.91
CA LEU A 240 27.47 0.94 37.21
C LEU A 240 28.62 0.56 38.15
N GLU A 241 29.03 -0.72 38.15
CA GLU A 241 30.17 -1.19 38.94
C GLU A 241 31.46 -0.47 38.55
N ARG A 242 31.74 -0.36 37.24
CA ARG A 242 32.90 0.37 36.70
C ARG A 242 32.86 1.86 37.06
N LEU A 243 31.69 2.49 37.01
CA LEU A 243 31.49 3.89 37.39
C LEU A 243 31.73 4.12 38.89
N HIS A 244 31.26 3.21 39.75
CA HIS A 244 31.51 3.27 41.18
C HIS A 244 32.99 3.08 41.53
N GLU A 245 33.69 2.12 40.88
CA GLU A 245 35.13 1.98 41.03
C GLU A 245 35.89 3.26 40.59
N ALA A 246 35.47 3.90 39.49
CA ALA A 246 36.05 5.17 39.06
C ALA A 246 35.83 6.29 40.10
N LEU A 247 34.62 6.46 40.62
CA LEU A 247 34.31 7.44 41.68
C LEU A 247 35.10 7.16 42.98
N ALA A 248 35.27 5.89 43.36
CA ALA A 248 36.07 5.51 44.52
C ALA A 248 37.56 5.86 44.35
N ARG A 249 38.12 5.63 43.16
CA ARG A 249 39.51 6.02 42.81
C ARG A 249 39.67 7.55 42.85
N THR A 250 38.71 8.31 42.32
CA THR A 250 38.73 9.79 42.38
C THR A 250 38.70 10.29 43.82
N ARG A 251 37.77 9.80 44.65
CA ARG A 251 37.67 10.17 46.07
C ARG A 251 38.95 9.85 46.86
N LEU A 252 39.63 8.74 46.54
CA LEU A 252 40.91 8.39 47.15
C LEU A 252 42.03 9.39 46.77
N LEU A 253 42.08 9.81 45.50
CA LEU A 253 43.03 10.83 45.03
C LEU A 253 42.74 12.21 45.63
N GLU A 254 41.48 12.58 45.80
CA GLU A 254 41.05 13.80 46.48
C GLU A 254 41.42 13.80 47.97
N ALA A 255 41.22 12.68 48.67
CA ALA A 255 41.64 12.52 50.07
C ALA A 255 43.17 12.59 50.23
N GLN A 256 43.93 11.99 49.31
CA GLN A 256 45.39 12.11 49.28
C GLN A 256 45.83 13.57 49.05
N LEU A 257 45.22 14.28 48.10
CA LEU A 257 45.46 15.71 47.86
C LEU A 257 45.12 16.58 49.08
N ALA A 258 44.03 16.29 49.78
CA ALA A 258 43.66 16.99 51.01
C ALA A 258 44.66 16.74 52.14
N SER A 259 45.14 15.51 52.30
CA SER A 259 46.15 15.15 53.32
C SER A 259 47.49 15.85 53.08
N ALA A 260 47.87 16.05 51.81
CA ALA A 260 49.08 16.79 51.42
C ALA A 260 48.97 18.32 51.63
N GLY A 261 47.79 18.83 51.97
CA GLY A 261 47.52 20.26 52.21
C GLY A 261 47.62 20.72 53.67
N GLN A 262 47.81 19.82 54.63
CA GLN A 262 47.89 20.18 56.05
C GLN A 262 49.30 20.65 56.46
N PRO A 263 49.44 21.84 57.07
CA PRO A 263 50.72 22.26 57.64
C PRO A 263 51.03 21.49 58.94
N PRO A 264 52.27 21.01 59.14
CA PRO A 264 52.64 20.29 60.37
C PRO A 264 52.64 21.25 61.58
N ALA A 265 51.89 20.89 62.62
CA ALA A 265 51.73 21.72 63.81
C ALA A 265 52.79 21.41 64.90
N SER A 266 53.47 22.46 65.36
CA SER A 266 54.40 22.54 66.50
C SER A 266 55.78 21.84 66.38
N PRO A 267 56.89 22.55 66.64
CA PRO A 267 58.24 21.98 66.71
C PRO A 267 58.66 21.61 68.14
N LEU A 268 59.52 20.59 68.30
CA LEU A 268 60.45 20.40 69.43
C LEU A 268 61.47 19.29 69.11
N ALA A 269 62.60 19.29 69.84
CA ALA A 269 63.74 18.35 69.74
C ALA A 269 64.69 18.48 68.52
N GLU A 270 65.70 19.34 68.65
CA GLU A 270 66.92 19.28 67.84
C GLU A 270 67.80 18.08 68.27
N ALA A 271 67.87 16.99 67.49
CA ALA A 271 68.92 15.96 67.63
C ALA A 271 69.01 14.97 66.45
N SER A 272 69.72 15.32 65.36
CA SER A 272 70.55 14.39 64.54
C SER A 272 70.93 15.01 63.18
N GLY A 273 72.19 15.45 63.04
CA GLY A 273 72.72 16.03 61.80
C GLY A 273 72.95 15.02 60.65
N ALA A 274 72.58 13.74 60.81
CA ALA A 274 72.71 12.71 59.78
C ALA A 274 71.39 12.45 59.02
N ALA A 275 70.24 12.72 59.65
CA ALA A 275 68.93 12.45 59.07
C ALA A 275 68.53 13.47 57.98
N THR A 276 69.03 14.71 58.05
CA THR A 276 68.66 15.78 57.11
C THR A 276 69.24 15.60 55.71
N ALA A 277 70.43 15.01 55.56
CA ALA A 277 70.99 14.71 54.24
C ALA A 277 70.22 13.58 53.54
N THR A 278 69.85 12.53 54.28
CA THR A 278 69.01 11.44 53.77
C THR A 278 67.56 11.89 53.56
N ALA A 279 67.01 12.79 54.39
CA ALA A 279 65.69 13.39 54.17
C ALA A 279 65.66 14.38 53.00
N ALA A 280 66.76 15.07 52.68
CA ALA A 280 66.87 15.90 51.48
C ALA A 280 67.03 15.04 50.21
N ALA A 281 67.80 13.95 50.27
CA ALA A 281 67.91 12.99 49.17
C ALA A 281 66.58 12.23 48.93
N ALA A 282 65.92 11.76 50.00
CA ALA A 282 64.59 11.18 49.94
C ALA A 282 63.54 12.22 49.53
N GLY A 283 63.67 13.48 49.94
CA GLY A 283 62.82 14.58 49.48
C GLY A 283 62.98 14.83 47.98
N SER A 284 64.20 14.76 47.44
CA SER A 284 64.47 14.82 46.00
C SER A 284 63.87 13.60 45.27
N HIS A 285 64.07 12.39 45.80
CA HIS A 285 63.48 11.15 45.29
C HIS A 285 61.94 11.23 45.26
N LEU A 286 61.32 11.62 46.37
CA LEU A 286 59.87 11.83 46.50
C LEU A 286 59.37 12.95 45.59
N VAL A 287 60.14 14.01 45.34
CA VAL A 287 59.78 15.07 44.37
C VAL A 287 59.81 14.53 42.94
N VAL A 288 60.77 13.67 42.59
CA VAL A 288 60.82 12.98 41.29
C VAL A 288 59.68 11.96 41.17
N GLU A 289 59.45 11.13 42.18
CA GLU A 289 58.32 10.18 42.22
C GLU A 289 56.97 10.90 42.15
N VAL A 290 56.80 12.02 42.85
CA VAL A 290 55.60 12.87 42.77
C VAL A 290 55.50 13.56 41.40
N ALA A 291 56.61 13.89 40.72
CA ALA A 291 56.58 14.39 39.35
C ALA A 291 56.18 13.30 38.35
N ASP A 292 56.70 12.08 38.49
CA ASP A 292 56.36 10.91 37.68
C ASP A 292 54.93 10.43 37.93
N LEU A 293 54.46 10.45 39.18
CA LEU A 293 53.07 10.16 39.53
C LEU A 293 52.14 11.26 38.99
N LYS A 294 52.54 12.55 39.02
CA LYS A 294 51.81 13.63 38.34
C LYS A 294 51.83 13.49 36.82
N ALA A 295 52.90 12.97 36.22
CA ALA A 295 52.98 12.69 34.79
C ALA A 295 52.08 11.49 34.39
N LYS A 296 52.10 10.41 35.18
CA LYS A 296 51.18 9.27 35.05
C LYS A 296 49.73 9.70 35.24
N LEU A 297 49.42 10.54 36.23
CA LEU A 297 48.08 11.12 36.45
C LEU A 297 47.61 11.97 35.27
N ARG A 298 48.51 12.76 34.63
CA ARG A 298 48.18 13.51 33.42
C ARG A 298 47.92 12.61 32.21
N ARG A 299 48.72 11.56 32.01
CA ARG A 299 48.49 10.56 30.95
C ARG A 299 47.16 9.82 31.16
N LEU A 300 46.92 9.29 32.36
CA LEU A 300 45.67 8.62 32.70
C LEU A 300 44.44 9.54 32.61
N ARG A 301 44.60 10.86 32.78
CA ARG A 301 43.53 11.83 32.51
C ARG A 301 43.30 12.00 31.01
N ALA A 302 44.33 12.29 30.21
CA ALA A 302 44.22 12.36 28.76
C ALA A 302 43.62 11.06 28.17
N GLU A 303 44.08 9.90 28.63
CA GLU A 303 43.55 8.58 28.28
C GLU A 303 42.09 8.34 28.74
N CYS A 304 41.57 9.10 29.70
CA CYS A 304 40.16 9.09 30.10
C CYS A 304 39.35 10.10 29.29
N ASP A 305 39.92 11.27 29.00
CA ASP A 305 39.31 12.33 28.20
C ASP A 305 39.15 11.85 26.73
N GLU A 306 40.20 11.29 26.13
CA GLU A 306 40.19 10.61 24.81
C GLU A 306 39.14 9.48 24.75
N LYS A 307 39.03 8.67 25.82
CA LYS A 307 38.03 7.59 25.89
C LYS A 307 36.61 8.12 26.13
N ALA A 308 36.43 9.31 26.68
CA ALA A 308 35.14 9.97 26.79
C ALA A 308 34.72 10.56 25.43
N GLU A 309 35.65 11.18 24.70
CA GLU A 309 35.41 11.68 23.33
C GLU A 309 35.01 10.52 22.39
N CYS A 310 35.81 9.44 22.34
CA CYS A 310 35.45 8.24 21.56
C CYS A 310 34.13 7.57 22.01
N LEU A 311 33.74 7.71 23.28
CA LEU A 311 32.45 7.22 23.76
C LEU A 311 31.30 8.12 23.29
N THR A 312 31.46 9.45 23.30
CA THR A 312 30.45 10.37 22.75
C THR A 312 30.27 10.22 21.24
N ASP A 313 31.35 9.95 20.49
CA ASP A 313 31.28 9.64 19.07
C ASP A 313 30.52 8.32 18.83
N ALA A 314 30.86 7.25 19.57
CA ALA A 314 30.17 5.97 19.48
C ALA A 314 28.69 6.04 19.92
N GLU A 315 28.35 6.93 20.88
CA GLU A 315 26.96 7.20 21.25
C GLU A 315 26.20 7.95 20.14
N ALA A 316 26.86 8.91 19.47
CA ALA A 316 26.28 9.63 18.33
C ALA A 316 26.05 8.68 17.13
N GLU A 317 27.04 7.86 16.76
CA GLU A 317 26.89 6.81 15.74
C GLU A 317 25.75 5.85 16.12
N LEU A 318 25.68 5.39 17.37
CA LEU A 318 24.62 4.49 17.83
C LEU A 318 23.23 5.15 17.78
N VAL A 319 23.12 6.46 18.00
CA VAL A 319 21.88 7.22 17.81
C VAL A 319 21.52 7.33 16.32
N GLU A 320 22.47 7.59 15.43
CA GLU A 320 22.23 7.61 13.99
C GLU A 320 21.77 6.23 13.48
N GLN A 321 22.48 5.16 13.83
CA GLN A 321 22.10 3.79 13.45
C GLN A 321 20.72 3.39 14.00
N ARG A 322 20.33 3.88 15.18
CA ARG A 322 18.94 3.72 15.69
C ARG A 322 17.92 4.49 14.86
N GLN A 323 18.23 5.70 14.39
CA GLN A 323 17.35 6.47 13.52
C GLN A 323 17.22 5.84 12.13
N LEU A 324 18.32 5.35 11.54
CA LEU A 324 18.31 4.60 10.29
C LEU A 324 17.51 3.30 10.41
N ALA A 325 17.70 2.54 11.50
CA ALA A 325 16.92 1.34 11.78
C ALA A 325 15.43 1.63 12.06
N ALA A 326 15.07 2.83 12.54
CA ALA A 326 13.68 3.27 12.66
C ALA A 326 13.06 3.59 11.29
N LYS A 327 13.75 4.38 10.46
CA LYS A 327 13.34 4.70 9.08
C LYS A 327 13.13 3.43 8.25
N LEU A 328 14.11 2.52 8.26
CA LEU A 328 14.02 1.23 7.54
C LEU A 328 12.88 0.34 8.03
N LYS A 329 12.47 0.44 9.31
CA LYS A 329 11.26 -0.25 9.82
C LYS A 329 9.97 0.41 9.33
N GLU A 330 9.93 1.73 9.31
CA GLU A 330 8.78 2.49 8.80
C GLU A 330 8.59 2.27 7.29
N GLU A 331 9.66 2.36 6.51
CA GLU A 331 9.69 2.02 5.07
C GLU A 331 9.23 0.57 4.82
N ASN A 332 9.67 -0.40 5.62
CA ASN A 332 9.25 -1.80 5.50
C ASN A 332 7.75 -1.98 5.83
N LEU A 333 7.22 -1.28 6.84
CA LEU A 333 5.79 -1.25 7.14
C LEU A 333 4.97 -0.58 6.02
N GLN A 334 5.48 0.49 5.42
CA GLN A 334 4.87 1.14 4.25
C GLN A 334 4.84 0.19 3.04
N LEU A 335 5.96 -0.44 2.70
CA LEU A 335 6.06 -1.43 1.62
C LEU A 335 5.17 -2.67 1.86
N LEU A 336 5.00 -3.12 3.12
CA LEU A 336 4.04 -4.17 3.48
C LEU A 336 2.59 -3.71 3.32
N GLY A 337 2.30 -2.44 3.61
CA GLY A 337 1.02 -1.80 3.32
C GLY A 337 0.74 -1.76 1.82
N GLU A 338 1.68 -1.25 1.01
CA GLU A 338 1.59 -1.22 -0.44
C GLU A 338 1.43 -2.63 -1.05
N ALA A 339 2.15 -3.62 -0.55
CA ALA A 339 2.01 -5.01 -0.98
C ALA A 339 0.64 -5.63 -0.60
N ARG A 340 0.03 -5.20 0.51
CA ARG A 340 -1.35 -5.58 0.89
C ARG A 340 -2.36 -4.90 -0.06
N MET A 341 -2.23 -3.59 -0.29
CA MET A 341 -3.09 -2.83 -1.22
C MET A 341 -2.98 -3.34 -2.67
N SER A 342 -1.76 -3.65 -3.14
CA SER A 342 -1.53 -4.17 -4.49
C SER A 342 -2.18 -5.53 -4.73
N ARG A 343 -2.33 -6.37 -3.69
CA ARG A 343 -3.09 -7.63 -3.79
C ARG A 343 -4.59 -7.36 -3.89
N GLN A 344 -5.14 -6.49 -3.04
CA GLN A 344 -6.55 -6.10 -3.10
C GLN A 344 -6.94 -5.51 -4.46
N LEU A 345 -6.11 -4.62 -5.00
CA LEU A 345 -6.30 -4.06 -6.35
C LEU A 345 -6.21 -5.13 -7.45
N GLN A 346 -5.37 -6.16 -7.27
CA GLN A 346 -5.30 -7.27 -8.22
C GLN A 346 -6.52 -8.19 -8.14
N ASP A 347 -7.04 -8.47 -6.93
CA ASP A 347 -8.29 -9.20 -6.71
C ASP A 347 -9.49 -8.45 -7.33
N GLU A 348 -9.56 -7.12 -7.15
CA GLU A 348 -10.56 -6.26 -7.82
C GLU A 348 -10.44 -6.30 -9.34
N ILE A 349 -9.22 -6.22 -9.88
CA ILE A 349 -8.95 -6.33 -11.32
C ILE A 349 -9.40 -7.69 -11.86
N ASP A 350 -9.19 -8.80 -11.13
CA ASP A 350 -9.60 -10.13 -11.57
C ASP A 350 -11.13 -10.31 -11.50
N ILE A 351 -11.80 -9.77 -10.46
CA ILE A 351 -13.27 -9.66 -10.41
C ILE A 351 -13.81 -8.84 -11.60
N LEU A 352 -13.14 -7.75 -11.98
CA LEU A 352 -13.54 -6.94 -13.13
C LEU A 352 -13.31 -7.66 -14.47
N LYS A 353 -12.25 -8.48 -14.61
CA LYS A 353 -12.05 -9.36 -15.78
C LYS A 353 -13.18 -10.37 -15.91
N GLU A 354 -13.57 -11.04 -14.83
CA GLU A 354 -14.69 -12.00 -14.85
C GLU A 354 -16.02 -11.33 -15.24
N ARG A 355 -16.31 -10.15 -14.67
CA ARG A 355 -17.50 -9.35 -15.03
C ARG A 355 -17.48 -8.96 -16.51
N THR A 356 -16.33 -8.51 -17.03
CA THR A 356 -16.17 -8.13 -18.45
C THR A 356 -16.35 -9.34 -19.38
N ALA A 357 -15.77 -10.49 -19.03
CA ALA A 357 -15.95 -11.74 -19.77
C ALA A 357 -17.41 -12.24 -19.73
N LYS A 358 -18.15 -11.98 -18.65
CA LYS A 358 -19.60 -12.25 -18.56
C LYS A 358 -20.41 -11.31 -19.45
N CYS A 359 -20.10 -10.01 -19.47
CA CYS A 359 -20.76 -9.04 -20.36
C CYS A 359 -20.56 -9.42 -21.83
N SER A 360 -19.33 -9.72 -22.25
CA SER A 360 -19.04 -10.15 -23.63
C SER A 360 -19.84 -11.40 -24.05
N ARG A 361 -20.01 -12.40 -23.17
CA ARG A 361 -20.84 -13.58 -23.45
C ARG A 361 -22.33 -13.23 -23.64
N LEU A 362 -22.83 -12.25 -22.88
CA LEU A 362 -24.21 -11.77 -22.99
C LEU A 362 -24.41 -10.90 -24.24
N GLU A 363 -23.41 -10.13 -24.65
CA GLU A 363 -23.42 -9.34 -25.90
C GLU A 363 -23.41 -10.26 -27.13
N ASP A 364 -22.64 -11.36 -27.07
CA ASP A 364 -22.65 -12.47 -28.03
C ASP A 364 -24.06 -13.09 -28.15
N GLU A 365 -24.68 -13.41 -27.01
CA GLU A 365 -26.02 -14.00 -26.96
C GLU A 365 -27.10 -13.05 -27.46
N ILE A 366 -27.07 -11.78 -27.04
CA ILE A 366 -27.94 -10.71 -27.55
C ILE A 366 -27.76 -10.55 -29.07
N SER A 367 -26.56 -10.67 -29.60
CA SER A 367 -26.30 -10.57 -31.04
C SER A 367 -26.88 -11.76 -31.81
N ARG A 368 -26.70 -12.99 -31.30
CA ARG A 368 -27.34 -14.21 -31.84
C ARG A 368 -28.87 -14.12 -31.80
N LEU A 369 -29.44 -13.58 -30.73
CA LEU A 369 -30.87 -13.36 -30.59
C LEU A 369 -31.39 -12.30 -31.56
N ARG A 370 -30.68 -11.18 -31.74
CA ARG A 370 -30.99 -10.16 -32.76
C ARG A 370 -31.00 -10.74 -34.17
N ASP A 371 -29.99 -11.55 -34.53
CA ASP A 371 -29.95 -12.19 -35.84
C ASP A 371 -31.04 -13.26 -36.00
N ARG A 372 -31.43 -13.95 -34.92
CA ARG A 372 -32.59 -14.83 -34.94
C ARG A 372 -33.91 -14.07 -35.12
N THR A 373 -34.05 -12.89 -34.54
CA THR A 373 -35.21 -12.00 -34.78
C THR A 373 -35.27 -11.56 -36.24
N LYS A 374 -34.16 -11.11 -36.84
CA LYS A 374 -34.09 -10.78 -38.29
C LYS A 374 -34.52 -11.95 -39.19
N GLN A 375 -34.12 -13.19 -38.85
CA GLN A 375 -34.57 -14.38 -39.56
C GLN A 375 -36.08 -14.60 -39.43
N LEU A 376 -36.63 -14.44 -38.22
CA LEU A 376 -38.07 -14.58 -37.99
C LEU A 376 -38.88 -13.48 -38.70
N GLU A 377 -38.37 -12.26 -38.75
CA GLU A 377 -38.93 -11.15 -39.54
C GLU A 377 -38.89 -11.47 -41.04
N ALA A 378 -37.79 -12.01 -41.58
CA ALA A 378 -37.70 -12.41 -42.98
C ALA A 378 -38.69 -13.55 -43.32
N TYR A 379 -38.83 -14.56 -42.45
CA TYR A 379 -39.83 -15.62 -42.63
C TYR A 379 -41.27 -15.09 -42.51
N ARG A 380 -41.51 -14.13 -41.61
CA ARG A 380 -42.81 -13.47 -41.44
C ARG A 380 -43.18 -12.67 -42.69
N ASN A 381 -42.27 -11.85 -43.19
CA ASN A 381 -42.47 -11.07 -44.42
C ASN A 381 -42.78 -12.00 -45.59
N ARG A 382 -42.03 -13.11 -45.77
CA ARG A 382 -42.32 -14.08 -46.84
C ARG A 382 -43.66 -14.80 -46.65
N ALA A 383 -44.12 -15.02 -45.42
CA ALA A 383 -45.45 -15.57 -45.14
C ALA A 383 -46.57 -14.54 -45.41
N GLU A 384 -46.33 -13.25 -45.18
CA GLU A 384 -47.26 -12.15 -45.49
C GLU A 384 -47.31 -11.86 -47.01
N GLU A 385 -46.18 -11.94 -47.72
CA GLU A 385 -46.12 -11.98 -49.19
C GLU A 385 -46.96 -13.13 -49.76
N LEU A 386 -46.73 -14.36 -49.29
CA LEU A 386 -47.49 -15.54 -49.74
C LEU A 386 -48.99 -15.45 -49.42
N ARG A 387 -49.39 -14.77 -48.35
CA ARG A 387 -50.81 -14.46 -48.08
C ARG A 387 -51.35 -13.45 -49.10
N ASN A 388 -50.66 -12.33 -49.32
CA ASN A 388 -51.06 -11.32 -50.30
C ASN A 388 -51.13 -11.89 -51.73
N GLU A 389 -50.22 -12.80 -52.11
CA GLU A 389 -50.25 -13.58 -53.35
C GLU A 389 -51.52 -14.44 -53.41
N ASN A 390 -51.82 -15.24 -52.37
CA ASN A 390 -53.03 -16.07 -52.30
C ASN A 390 -54.33 -15.24 -52.30
N ASP A 391 -54.41 -14.15 -51.56
CA ASP A 391 -55.59 -13.27 -51.54
C ASP A 391 -55.79 -12.60 -52.91
N GLY A 392 -54.71 -12.35 -53.66
CA GLY A 392 -54.75 -11.92 -55.05
C GLY A 392 -55.24 -13.01 -56.01
N LEU A 393 -54.91 -14.28 -55.75
CA LEU A 393 -55.44 -15.41 -56.51
C LEU A 393 -56.93 -15.66 -56.20
N HIS A 394 -57.36 -15.58 -54.94
CA HIS A 394 -58.77 -15.70 -54.57
C HIS A 394 -59.62 -14.57 -55.17
N ARG A 395 -59.13 -13.32 -55.18
CA ARG A 395 -59.81 -12.21 -55.87
C ARG A 395 -59.93 -12.45 -57.38
N ARG A 396 -58.88 -12.90 -58.05
CA ARG A 396 -58.93 -13.27 -59.48
C ARG A 396 -59.84 -14.46 -59.75
N ALA A 397 -59.93 -15.43 -58.83
CA ALA A 397 -60.87 -16.54 -58.94
C ALA A 397 -62.31 -16.04 -58.87
N ALA A 398 -62.64 -15.21 -57.87
CA ALA A 398 -63.96 -14.58 -57.75
C ALA A 398 -64.28 -13.69 -58.96
N GLU A 399 -63.33 -12.90 -59.48
CA GLU A 399 -63.48 -12.11 -60.71
C GLU A 399 -63.81 -12.99 -61.94
N LEU A 400 -63.21 -14.19 -62.04
CA LEU A 400 -63.49 -15.15 -63.11
C LEU A 400 -64.83 -15.88 -62.90
N GLU A 401 -65.21 -16.17 -61.67
CA GLU A 401 -66.53 -16.73 -61.30
C GLU A 401 -67.64 -15.72 -61.65
N ASP A 402 -67.48 -14.45 -61.27
CA ASP A 402 -68.35 -13.32 -61.66
C ASP A 402 -68.53 -13.22 -63.19
N LEU A 403 -67.44 -13.37 -63.96
CA LEU A 403 -67.48 -13.34 -65.42
C LEU A 403 -68.17 -14.57 -66.02
N LEU A 404 -68.00 -15.75 -65.41
CA LEU A 404 -68.70 -16.97 -65.79
C LEU A 404 -70.20 -16.89 -65.48
N GLU A 405 -70.59 -16.34 -64.32
CA GLU A 405 -71.99 -16.09 -63.98
C GLU A 405 -72.65 -15.09 -64.94
N ARG A 406 -71.98 -13.97 -65.24
CA ARG A 406 -72.46 -12.98 -66.21
C ARG A 406 -72.63 -13.60 -67.61
N SER A 407 -71.64 -14.38 -68.07
CA SER A 407 -71.71 -15.10 -69.35
C SER A 407 -72.85 -16.14 -69.36
N GLY A 408 -73.05 -16.86 -68.25
CA GLY A 408 -74.16 -17.79 -68.07
C GLY A 408 -75.53 -17.10 -68.07
N ALA A 409 -75.64 -15.94 -67.41
CA ALA A 409 -76.84 -15.11 -67.39
C ALA A 409 -77.17 -14.53 -68.77
N ASP A 410 -76.19 -14.06 -69.53
CA ASP A 410 -76.38 -13.56 -70.89
C ASP A 410 -76.71 -14.68 -71.89
N ALA A 411 -76.12 -15.87 -71.72
CA ALA A 411 -76.56 -17.08 -72.42
C ALA A 411 -77.99 -17.48 -72.03
N GLY A 412 -78.40 -17.24 -70.78
CA GLY A 412 -79.79 -17.38 -70.30
C GLY A 412 -80.76 -16.41 -70.98
N LYS A 413 -80.43 -15.11 -71.00
CA LYS A 413 -81.20 -14.07 -71.72
C LYS A 413 -81.33 -14.41 -73.21
N THR A 414 -80.24 -14.84 -73.84
CA THR A 414 -80.23 -15.25 -75.26
C THR A 414 -81.17 -16.44 -75.50
N LYS A 415 -81.23 -17.42 -74.59
CA LYS A 415 -82.21 -18.52 -74.65
C LYS A 415 -83.66 -18.04 -74.46
N SER A 416 -83.92 -17.10 -73.55
CA SER A 416 -85.26 -16.51 -73.36
C SER A 416 -85.71 -15.75 -74.61
N LEU A 417 -84.87 -14.84 -75.12
CA LEU A 417 -85.16 -14.07 -76.33
C LEU A 417 -85.33 -14.97 -77.56
N GLN A 418 -84.59 -16.08 -77.66
CA GLN A 418 -84.81 -17.07 -78.73
C GLN A 418 -86.15 -17.81 -78.57
N ALA A 419 -86.58 -18.10 -77.34
CA ALA A 419 -87.89 -18.71 -77.06
C ALA A 419 -89.04 -17.74 -77.32
N GLU A 420 -88.91 -16.48 -76.92
CA GLU A 420 -89.86 -15.40 -77.21
C GLU A 420 -89.95 -15.13 -78.72
N LEU A 421 -88.82 -15.07 -79.42
CA LEU A 421 -88.78 -14.93 -80.88
C LEU A 421 -89.45 -16.11 -81.59
N ASN A 422 -89.28 -17.33 -81.08
CA ASN A 422 -89.99 -18.51 -81.60
C ASN A 422 -91.50 -18.47 -81.28
N ARG A 423 -91.90 -17.97 -80.10
CA ARG A 423 -93.31 -17.76 -79.76
C ARG A 423 -93.94 -16.71 -80.68
N CYS A 424 -93.31 -15.56 -80.89
CA CYS A 424 -93.82 -14.52 -81.79
C CYS A 424 -93.84 -14.97 -83.27
N ARG A 425 -92.98 -15.92 -83.68
CA ARG A 425 -93.10 -16.61 -84.97
C ARG A 425 -94.35 -17.48 -85.02
N GLN A 426 -94.60 -18.31 -84.00
CA GLN A 426 -95.82 -19.12 -83.92
C GLN A 426 -97.08 -18.24 -83.92
N GLU A 427 -97.13 -17.20 -83.08
CA GLU A 427 -98.26 -16.26 -83.04
C GLU A 427 -98.49 -15.55 -84.40
N LYS A 428 -97.41 -15.26 -85.15
CA LYS A 428 -97.51 -14.74 -86.53
C LYS A 428 -98.05 -15.80 -87.49
N GLU A 429 -97.56 -17.03 -87.43
CA GLU A 429 -97.99 -18.14 -88.29
C GLU A 429 -99.47 -18.50 -88.04
N ASP A 430 -99.89 -18.50 -86.76
CA ASP A 430 -101.28 -18.68 -86.33
C ASP A 430 -102.17 -17.53 -86.82
N LEU A 431 -101.69 -16.28 -86.74
CA LEU A 431 -102.40 -15.11 -87.28
C LEU A 431 -102.50 -15.14 -88.81
N GLU A 432 -101.44 -15.50 -89.52
CA GLU A 432 -101.45 -15.67 -90.97
C GLU A 432 -102.41 -16.79 -91.41
N ALA A 433 -102.45 -17.91 -90.69
CA ALA A 433 -103.44 -18.96 -90.90
C ALA A 433 -104.87 -18.48 -90.62
N SER A 434 -105.09 -17.70 -89.56
CA SER A 434 -106.41 -17.11 -89.24
C SER A 434 -106.87 -16.10 -90.28
N LEU A 435 -105.94 -15.33 -90.85
CA LEU A 435 -106.19 -14.32 -91.88
C LEU A 435 -106.45 -14.98 -93.24
N GLU A 436 -105.78 -16.09 -93.54
CA GLU A 436 -106.08 -16.89 -94.73
C GLU A 436 -107.43 -17.60 -94.60
N ALA A 437 -107.78 -18.16 -93.43
CA ALA A 437 -109.11 -18.68 -93.17
C ALA A 437 -110.20 -17.60 -93.27
N ALA A 438 -109.93 -16.38 -92.80
CA ALA A 438 -110.82 -15.24 -92.96
C ALA A 438 -110.97 -14.80 -94.43
N ARG A 439 -109.89 -14.87 -95.23
CA ARG A 439 -109.95 -14.68 -96.69
C ARG A 439 -110.79 -15.75 -97.35
N SER A 440 -110.60 -17.03 -97.03
CA SER A 440 -111.44 -18.12 -97.52
C SER A 440 -112.91 -17.88 -97.18
N ARG A 441 -113.23 -17.48 -95.94
CA ARG A 441 -114.62 -17.18 -95.55
C ARG A 441 -115.19 -15.93 -96.23
N ILE A 442 -114.36 -14.94 -96.58
CA ILE A 442 -114.79 -13.82 -97.43
C ILE A 442 -115.07 -14.30 -98.86
N VAL A 443 -114.24 -15.18 -99.43
CA VAL A 443 -114.49 -15.78 -100.75
C VAL A 443 -115.81 -16.54 -100.75
N GLU A 444 -116.01 -17.45 -99.79
CA GLU A 444 -117.29 -18.16 -99.58
C GLU A 444 -118.47 -17.19 -99.48
N LEU A 445 -118.37 -16.14 -98.67
CA LEU A 445 -119.44 -15.13 -98.52
C LEU A 445 -119.65 -14.26 -99.77
N THR A 446 -118.64 -14.09 -100.64
CA THR A 446 -118.84 -13.44 -101.94
C THR A 446 -119.45 -14.38 -102.99
N GLU A 447 -119.16 -15.68 -102.91
CA GLU A 447 -119.82 -16.71 -103.72
C GLU A 447 -121.29 -16.83 -103.30
N ASP A 448 -121.57 -16.98 -101.99
CA ASP A 448 -122.92 -16.95 -101.38
C ASP A 448 -123.69 -15.69 -101.78
N ASN A 449 -123.09 -14.48 -101.66
CA ASN A 449 -123.75 -13.25 -102.09
C ASN A 449 -123.97 -13.20 -103.61
N SER A 450 -123.06 -13.72 -104.44
CA SER A 450 -123.26 -13.75 -105.89
C SER A 450 -124.42 -14.68 -106.28
N PHE A 451 -124.59 -15.78 -105.55
CA PHE A 451 -125.71 -16.71 -105.68
C PHE A 451 -127.02 -16.05 -105.24
N LEU A 452 -127.07 -15.47 -104.05
CA LEU A 452 -128.23 -14.75 -103.52
C LEU A 452 -128.60 -13.52 -104.36
N GLU A 453 -127.63 -12.81 -104.94
CA GLU A 453 -127.90 -11.75 -105.93
C GLU A 453 -128.53 -12.30 -107.20
N SER A 454 -128.15 -13.50 -107.66
CA SER A 454 -128.75 -14.12 -108.84
C SER A 454 -130.19 -14.59 -108.58
N GLU A 455 -130.45 -15.16 -107.40
CA GLU A 455 -131.78 -15.57 -106.94
C GLU A 455 -132.69 -14.35 -106.71
N SER A 456 -132.17 -13.31 -106.05
CA SER A 456 -132.86 -12.03 -105.85
C SER A 456 -133.18 -11.32 -107.17
N LYS A 457 -132.27 -11.35 -108.16
CA LYS A 457 -132.53 -10.78 -109.49
C LYS A 457 -133.60 -11.55 -110.28
N LEU A 458 -133.74 -12.86 -110.05
CA LEU A 458 -134.86 -13.63 -110.61
C LEU A 458 -136.18 -13.22 -109.95
N VAL A 459 -136.25 -13.23 -108.61
CA VAL A 459 -137.45 -12.85 -107.85
C VAL A 459 -137.88 -11.40 -108.16
N LEU A 460 -136.94 -10.46 -108.22
CA LEU A 460 -137.21 -9.05 -108.50
C LEU A 460 -137.77 -8.82 -109.92
N ASN A 461 -137.36 -9.63 -110.89
CA ASN A 461 -137.86 -9.54 -112.27
C ASN A 461 -139.30 -10.04 -112.36
N ASP A 462 -139.69 -11.03 -111.53
CA ASP A 462 -141.07 -11.48 -111.40
C ASP A 462 -141.93 -10.44 -110.65
N THR A 463 -141.46 -9.86 -109.53
CA THR A 463 -142.24 -8.85 -108.76
C THR A 463 -142.41 -7.52 -109.49
N GLN A 464 -141.45 -7.11 -110.34
CA GLN A 464 -141.60 -5.91 -111.18
C GLN A 464 -142.78 -5.98 -112.16
N SER A 465 -143.34 -7.17 -112.42
CA SER A 465 -144.59 -7.32 -113.20
C SER A 465 -145.88 -7.05 -112.39
N LEU A 466 -145.79 -6.93 -111.06
CA LEU A 466 -146.93 -6.85 -110.14
C LEU A 466 -146.92 -5.59 -109.25
N GLU A 467 -145.81 -4.85 -109.17
CA GLU A 467 -145.68 -3.67 -108.30
C GLU A 467 -146.11 -2.34 -108.96
N GLU A 468 -146.59 -2.32 -110.21
CA GLU A 468 -147.20 -1.12 -110.82
C GLU A 468 -148.51 -0.67 -110.12
N GLU A 469 -149.18 -1.55 -109.36
CA GLU A 469 -150.46 -1.23 -108.72
C GLU A 469 -150.34 -0.55 -107.34
N LEU A 470 -149.24 -0.74 -106.58
CA LEU A 470 -149.14 -0.27 -105.18
C LEU A 470 -148.63 1.16 -105.01
N ARG A 471 -149.38 2.09 -105.61
CA ARG A 471 -149.15 3.54 -105.58
C ARG A 471 -149.64 4.19 -104.26
N LEU A 472 -148.80 5.05 -103.65
CA LEU A 472 -149.08 6.19 -102.71
C LEU A 472 -148.64 6.08 -101.21
N ALA A 473 -148.20 7.23 -100.65
CA ALA A 473 -148.01 7.64 -99.22
C ALA A 473 -146.67 7.25 -98.48
N ARG A 474 -146.03 8.07 -97.59
CA ARG A 474 -146.15 9.53 -97.20
C ARG A 474 -144.97 10.05 -96.29
N ASN A 475 -144.77 11.39 -96.24
CA ASN A 475 -143.76 12.27 -95.55
C ASN A 475 -143.75 12.21 -93.98
N VAL A 476 -142.99 12.98 -93.12
CA VAL A 476 -142.34 14.35 -93.09
C VAL A 476 -141.49 14.48 -91.76
N GLN A 477 -140.59 15.43 -91.38
CA GLN A 477 -139.65 16.46 -91.96
C GLN A 477 -138.61 16.97 -90.88
N SER A 478 -138.03 18.20 -90.97
CA SER A 478 -136.74 18.61 -90.29
C SER A 478 -136.64 20.10 -89.80
N SER A 479 -135.51 20.52 -89.16
CA SER A 479 -134.91 21.91 -89.05
C SER A 479 -134.63 22.56 -87.65
N ALA A 480 -134.31 23.89 -87.61
CA ALA A 480 -133.05 24.51 -87.08
C ALA A 480 -133.09 26.07 -86.80
N LEU A 481 -131.93 26.75 -86.59
CA LEU A 481 -131.58 28.21 -86.77
C LEU A 481 -131.55 29.25 -85.57
N LEU A 482 -131.52 30.59 -85.82
CA LEU A 482 -130.45 31.56 -85.38
C LEU A 482 -130.87 33.07 -85.13
N GLU A 483 -130.01 33.86 -84.45
CA GLU A 483 -129.69 35.34 -84.59
C GLU A 483 -130.44 36.51 -83.83
N GLU A 484 -130.20 37.80 -84.20
CA GLU A 484 -129.85 38.96 -83.30
C GLU A 484 -130.71 40.28 -83.36
N THR A 485 -130.19 41.41 -82.80
CA THR A 485 -130.39 42.89 -83.03
C THR A 485 -131.05 43.84 -81.97
N LEU A 486 -130.93 45.17 -82.17
CA LEU A 486 -130.96 46.32 -81.21
C LEU A 486 -132.10 47.35 -81.43
N SER A 487 -132.42 48.22 -80.43
CA SER A 487 -132.80 49.64 -80.66
C SER A 487 -132.80 50.57 -79.40
N ASP A 488 -132.58 51.88 -79.62
CA ASP A 488 -132.94 53.12 -78.87
C ASP A 488 -132.80 53.24 -77.33
N SER A 489 -132.12 54.22 -76.70
CA SER A 489 -131.53 55.54 -77.07
C SER A 489 -132.42 56.81 -77.05
N LEU A 490 -133.14 57.13 -75.96
CA LEU A 490 -133.75 58.48 -75.79
C LEU A 490 -133.98 59.06 -74.37
N ASN A 491 -133.34 58.54 -73.31
CA ASN A 491 -133.46 59.07 -71.92
C ASN A 491 -132.17 59.74 -71.37
N ALA A 492 -131.27 60.20 -72.24
CA ALA A 492 -129.87 60.48 -71.87
C ALA A 492 -129.62 61.73 -70.99
N ASP A 493 -130.42 62.80 -71.10
CA ASP A 493 -130.03 64.11 -70.53
C ASP A 493 -130.24 64.21 -69.01
N ALA A 494 -131.29 63.57 -68.46
CA ALA A 494 -131.58 63.61 -67.03
C ALA A 494 -130.53 62.86 -66.17
N HIS A 495 -129.97 61.76 -66.69
CA HIS A 495 -128.98 60.95 -65.96
C HIS A 495 -127.59 61.58 -65.90
N SER A 496 -127.23 62.41 -66.88
CA SER A 496 -125.92 63.07 -67.03
C SER A 496 -125.42 63.77 -65.75
N ARG A 497 -126.34 64.44 -65.02
CA ARG A 497 -125.98 65.19 -63.80
C ARG A 497 -125.87 64.34 -62.53
N LEU A 498 -126.52 63.17 -62.49
CA LEU A 498 -126.36 62.22 -61.38
C LEU A 498 -125.10 61.35 -61.58
N GLN A 499 -124.93 60.81 -62.80
CA GLN A 499 -123.78 59.98 -63.16
C GLN A 499 -122.43 60.66 -62.88
N LYS A 500 -122.33 61.99 -62.99
CA LYS A 500 -121.07 62.71 -62.74
C LYS A 500 -120.68 62.76 -61.25
N ALA A 501 -121.66 62.93 -60.35
CA ALA A 501 -121.40 62.83 -58.91
C ALA A 501 -121.06 61.39 -58.50
N GLU A 502 -121.68 60.40 -59.16
CA GLU A 502 -121.40 58.99 -58.94
C GLU A 502 -120.05 58.55 -59.53
N SER A 503 -119.64 59.08 -60.70
CA SER A 503 -118.34 58.82 -61.31
C SER A 503 -117.21 59.34 -60.44
N ASP A 504 -117.36 60.53 -59.85
CA ASP A 504 -116.32 61.16 -59.04
C ASP A 504 -116.17 60.43 -57.69
N LYS A 505 -117.30 60.01 -57.10
CA LYS A 505 -117.34 59.13 -55.91
C LYS A 505 -116.71 57.76 -56.17
N LEU A 506 -116.93 57.17 -57.35
CA LEU A 506 -116.32 55.90 -57.75
C LEU A 506 -114.84 56.04 -58.10
N ALA A 507 -114.42 57.16 -58.72
CA ALA A 507 -113.02 57.45 -59.03
C ALA A 507 -112.18 57.67 -57.76
N LEU A 508 -112.74 58.37 -56.76
CA LEU A 508 -112.09 58.50 -55.44
C LEU A 508 -111.98 57.16 -54.71
N ARG A 509 -112.98 56.28 -54.83
CA ARG A 509 -112.90 54.91 -54.29
C ARG A 509 -111.86 54.05 -55.01
N ARG A 510 -111.76 54.11 -56.33
CA ARG A 510 -110.69 53.43 -57.09
C ARG A 510 -109.31 53.92 -56.67
N ARG A 511 -109.10 55.23 -56.58
CA ARG A 511 -107.83 55.80 -56.08
C ARG A 511 -107.50 55.40 -54.65
N LEU A 512 -108.50 55.28 -53.77
CA LEU A 512 -108.27 54.76 -52.41
C LEU A 512 -107.83 53.28 -52.48
N GLN A 513 -108.53 52.46 -53.27
CA GLN A 513 -108.22 51.04 -53.46
C GLN A 513 -106.85 50.80 -54.14
N GLU A 514 -106.46 51.66 -55.09
CA GLU A 514 -105.14 51.68 -55.75
C GLU A 514 -104.01 52.03 -54.76
N VAL A 515 -104.28 52.95 -53.83
CA VAL A 515 -103.34 53.30 -52.74
C VAL A 515 -103.30 52.21 -51.66
N GLU A 516 -104.41 51.54 -51.38
CA GLU A 516 -104.48 50.40 -50.46
C GLU A 516 -103.78 49.16 -51.03
N SER A 517 -103.91 48.87 -52.34
CA SER A 517 -103.16 47.79 -52.99
C SER A 517 -101.67 48.09 -53.11
N GLY A 518 -101.31 49.30 -53.57
CA GLY A 518 -99.90 49.73 -53.64
C GLY A 518 -99.23 49.78 -52.26
N ARG A 519 -99.98 50.10 -51.20
CA ARG A 519 -99.51 49.95 -49.82
C ARG A 519 -99.26 48.48 -49.48
N ALA A 520 -100.21 47.57 -49.75
CA ALA A 520 -100.07 46.15 -49.43
C ALA A 520 -98.90 45.51 -50.19
N GLU A 521 -98.65 45.92 -51.44
CA GLU A 521 -97.49 45.53 -52.24
C GLU A 521 -96.17 45.99 -51.59
N LEU A 522 -96.08 47.25 -51.18
CA LEU A 522 -94.90 47.79 -50.47
C LEU A 522 -94.70 47.17 -49.07
N GLU A 523 -95.78 46.85 -48.36
CA GLU A 523 -95.75 46.23 -47.02
C GLU A 523 -95.24 44.77 -47.13
N SER A 524 -95.68 44.04 -48.17
CA SER A 524 -95.17 42.73 -48.58
C SER A 524 -93.70 42.75 -49.05
N GLU A 525 -93.31 43.72 -49.88
CA GLU A 525 -91.92 43.86 -50.31
C GLU A 525 -91.01 44.18 -49.11
N ALA A 526 -91.44 45.05 -48.20
CA ALA A 526 -90.73 45.35 -46.96
C ALA A 526 -90.63 44.16 -45.99
N ASP A 527 -91.60 43.25 -45.95
CA ASP A 527 -91.50 41.97 -45.23
C ASP A 527 -90.49 41.03 -45.93
N SER A 528 -90.54 40.93 -47.26
CA SER A 528 -89.60 40.10 -48.04
C SER A 528 -88.14 40.55 -47.86
N LEU A 529 -87.91 41.87 -47.78
CA LEU A 529 -86.60 42.46 -47.49
C LEU A 529 -86.17 42.20 -46.04
N ARG A 530 -87.08 42.27 -45.06
CA ARG A 530 -86.78 41.91 -43.67
C ARG A 530 -86.39 40.43 -43.53
N ASP A 531 -87.08 39.52 -44.21
CA ASP A 531 -86.73 38.10 -44.21
C ASP A 531 -85.50 37.75 -45.05
N ARG A 532 -85.11 38.62 -45.99
CA ARG A 532 -83.80 38.56 -46.67
C ARG A 532 -82.68 39.05 -45.76
N CYS A 533 -82.86 40.15 -45.03
CA CYS A 533 -81.93 40.62 -44.00
C CYS A 533 -81.71 39.57 -42.92
N ARG A 534 -82.78 39.00 -42.33
CA ARG A 534 -82.70 37.91 -41.34
C ARG A 534 -81.98 36.66 -41.83
N ARG A 535 -82.01 36.36 -43.13
CA ARG A 535 -81.25 35.25 -43.74
C ARG A 535 -79.77 35.61 -43.85
N LEU A 536 -79.47 36.77 -44.43
CA LEU A 536 -78.09 37.29 -44.54
C LEU A 536 -77.42 37.45 -43.17
N GLU A 537 -78.14 37.88 -42.14
CA GLU A 537 -77.66 37.95 -40.75
C GLU A 537 -77.26 36.58 -40.20
N LYS A 538 -78.10 35.55 -40.40
CA LYS A 538 -77.80 34.16 -39.99
C LYS A 538 -76.63 33.57 -40.78
N GLU A 539 -76.53 33.87 -42.07
CA GLU A 539 -75.40 33.45 -42.92
C GLU A 539 -74.09 34.12 -42.47
N LEU A 540 -74.11 35.43 -42.19
CA LEU A 540 -72.97 36.16 -41.63
C LEU A 540 -72.52 35.58 -40.28
N GLU A 541 -73.48 35.25 -39.43
CA GLU A 541 -73.22 34.71 -38.09
C GLU A 541 -72.69 33.28 -38.15
N HIS A 542 -73.21 32.43 -39.05
CA HIS A 542 -72.67 31.10 -39.30
C HIS A 542 -71.24 31.16 -39.89
N VAL A 543 -70.97 32.08 -40.83
CA VAL A 543 -69.62 32.30 -41.38
C VAL A 543 -68.65 32.80 -40.31
N ARG A 544 -69.08 33.69 -39.41
CA ARG A 544 -68.28 34.13 -38.25
C ARG A 544 -67.96 32.96 -37.33
N GLN A 545 -68.95 32.16 -36.95
CA GLN A 545 -68.74 31.00 -36.06
C GLN A 545 -67.83 29.95 -36.71
N SER A 546 -67.95 29.71 -38.02
CA SER A 546 -67.02 28.86 -38.79
C SER A 546 -65.60 29.43 -38.83
N ALA A 547 -65.43 30.74 -38.97
CA ALA A 547 -64.12 31.39 -38.94
C ALA A 547 -63.49 31.39 -37.53
N ILE A 548 -64.28 31.59 -36.48
CA ILE A 548 -63.83 31.49 -35.08
C ILE A 548 -63.35 30.06 -34.79
N GLY A 549 -64.15 29.04 -35.10
CA GLY A 549 -63.76 27.65 -34.88
C GLY A 549 -62.50 27.22 -35.66
N LYS A 550 -62.29 27.74 -36.88
CA LYS A 550 -61.04 27.54 -37.62
C LYS A 550 -59.85 28.21 -36.92
N ASN A 551 -59.97 29.49 -36.56
CA ASN A 551 -58.93 30.21 -35.83
C ASN A 551 -58.59 29.52 -34.49
N GLU A 552 -59.57 28.95 -33.78
CA GLU A 552 -59.35 28.19 -32.55
C GLU A 552 -58.58 26.88 -32.78
N MET A 553 -58.84 26.17 -33.88
CA MET A 553 -58.02 25.01 -34.28
C MET A 553 -56.61 25.44 -34.67
N ASP A 554 -56.46 26.48 -35.49
CA ASP A 554 -55.15 26.98 -35.94
C ASP A 554 -54.30 27.46 -34.75
N ILE A 555 -54.91 28.10 -33.74
CA ILE A 555 -54.25 28.48 -32.49
C ILE A 555 -53.80 27.24 -31.70
N GLN A 556 -54.62 26.19 -31.61
CA GLN A 556 -54.24 24.93 -30.94
C GLN A 556 -53.10 24.22 -31.66
N GLU A 557 -53.12 24.21 -33.00
CA GLU A 557 -52.07 23.61 -33.83
C GLU A 557 -50.74 24.38 -33.68
N ILE A 558 -50.78 25.71 -33.72
CA ILE A 558 -49.62 26.57 -33.44
C ILE A 558 -49.09 26.34 -32.01
N GLN A 559 -49.96 26.18 -31.01
CA GLN A 559 -49.54 25.86 -29.63
C GLN A 559 -48.85 24.49 -29.52
N ARG A 560 -49.35 23.46 -30.21
CA ARG A 560 -48.66 22.16 -30.31
C ARG A 560 -47.28 22.32 -30.93
N ILE A 561 -47.19 22.96 -32.10
CA ILE A 561 -45.94 23.18 -32.84
C ILE A 561 -44.92 23.95 -31.99
N MET A 562 -45.35 24.99 -31.26
CA MET A 562 -44.47 25.72 -30.31
C MET A 562 -43.99 24.82 -29.15
N SER A 563 -44.85 23.95 -28.63
CA SER A 563 -44.48 23.03 -27.54
C SER A 563 -43.47 21.96 -28.00
N ASP A 564 -43.63 21.44 -29.22
CA ASP A 564 -42.70 20.49 -29.80
C ASP A 564 -41.40 21.15 -30.25
N ASN A 565 -41.42 22.37 -30.81
CA ASN A 565 -40.18 23.12 -31.07
C ASN A 565 -39.37 23.34 -29.79
N ARG A 566 -39.99 23.78 -28.67
CA ARG A 566 -39.28 23.87 -27.37
C ARG A 566 -38.73 22.52 -26.89
N ARG A 567 -39.44 21.42 -27.17
CA ARG A 567 -38.99 20.06 -26.85
C ARG A 567 -37.87 19.56 -27.78
N LEU A 568 -37.75 20.13 -28.99
CA LEU A 568 -36.63 19.88 -29.91
C LEU A 568 -35.43 20.77 -29.56
N GLU A 569 -35.62 22.06 -29.27
CA GLU A 569 -34.58 22.99 -28.80
C GLU A 569 -33.86 22.45 -27.56
N THR A 570 -34.62 22.00 -26.54
CA THR A 570 -34.05 21.39 -25.32
C THR A 570 -33.33 20.08 -25.59
N LYS A 571 -33.79 19.26 -26.55
CA LYS A 571 -33.07 18.06 -26.99
C LYS A 571 -31.79 18.39 -27.76
N VAL A 572 -31.81 19.38 -28.64
CA VAL A 572 -30.64 19.82 -29.42
C VAL A 572 -29.57 20.36 -28.47
N SER A 573 -29.95 21.22 -27.52
CA SER A 573 -29.05 21.71 -26.47
C SER A 573 -28.46 20.58 -25.62
N GLY A 574 -29.27 19.59 -25.22
CA GLY A 574 -28.79 18.42 -24.48
C GLY A 574 -27.86 17.52 -25.29
N LEU A 575 -28.12 17.33 -26.59
CA LEU A 575 -27.26 16.57 -27.50
C LEU A 575 -25.93 17.30 -27.80
N GLN A 576 -25.94 18.63 -27.85
CA GLN A 576 -24.73 19.44 -27.98
C GLN A 576 -23.87 19.33 -26.73
N GLN A 577 -24.45 19.46 -25.53
CA GLN A 577 -23.70 19.27 -24.28
C GLN A 577 -23.12 17.84 -24.18
N GLN A 578 -23.88 16.81 -24.59
CA GLN A 578 -23.36 15.43 -24.68
C GLN A 578 -22.23 15.27 -25.69
N LEU A 579 -22.22 16.04 -26.79
CA LEU A 579 -21.11 16.05 -27.74
C LEU A 579 -19.86 16.70 -27.13
N ASP A 580 -20.00 17.87 -26.52
CA ASP A 580 -18.91 18.58 -25.84
C ASP A 580 -18.27 17.72 -24.72
N ASP A 581 -19.10 17.06 -23.91
CA ASP A 581 -18.66 16.12 -22.87
C ASP A 581 -17.86 14.95 -23.47
N LEU A 582 -18.35 14.35 -24.57
CA LEU A 582 -17.68 13.25 -25.27
C LEU A 582 -16.37 13.69 -25.94
N GLU A 583 -16.31 14.88 -26.54
CA GLU A 583 -15.07 15.44 -27.11
C GLU A 583 -14.03 15.71 -26.02
N SER A 584 -14.43 16.27 -24.87
CA SER A 584 -13.53 16.48 -23.73
C SER A 584 -12.96 15.17 -23.16
N SER A 585 -13.79 14.11 -23.14
CA SER A 585 -13.38 12.76 -22.74
C SER A 585 -12.41 12.13 -23.75
N ASN A 586 -12.65 12.35 -25.05
CA ASN A 586 -11.79 11.87 -26.13
C ASN A 586 -10.40 12.55 -26.11
N GLU A 587 -10.32 13.86 -25.87
CA GLU A 587 -9.02 14.54 -25.69
C GLU A 587 -8.28 14.08 -24.43
N ARG A 588 -8.98 13.81 -23.32
CA ARG A 588 -8.37 13.17 -22.15
C ARG A 588 -7.76 11.82 -22.51
N LEU A 589 -8.52 10.93 -23.16
CA LEU A 589 -8.04 9.60 -23.58
C LEU A 589 -6.85 9.68 -24.55
N LYS A 590 -6.83 10.64 -25.49
CA LYS A 590 -5.65 10.91 -26.34
C LYS A 590 -4.44 11.32 -25.51
N SER A 591 -4.62 12.23 -24.55
CA SER A 591 -3.53 12.69 -23.68
C SER A 591 -2.95 11.56 -22.83
N GLU A 592 -3.79 10.65 -22.33
CA GLU A 592 -3.37 9.45 -21.61
C GLU A 592 -2.67 8.45 -22.53
N GLN A 593 -3.19 8.22 -23.75
CA GLN A 593 -2.55 7.35 -24.74
C GLN A 593 -1.14 7.85 -25.11
N VAL A 594 -0.92 9.17 -25.19
CA VAL A 594 0.41 9.77 -25.37
C VAL A 594 1.31 9.53 -24.15
N ARG A 595 0.80 9.71 -22.92
CA ARG A 595 1.56 9.44 -21.67
C ARG A 595 1.95 7.96 -21.53
N TRP A 596 1.06 7.02 -21.86
CA TRP A 596 1.38 5.60 -21.92
C TRP A 596 2.42 5.30 -23.02
N SER A 597 2.38 6.02 -24.14
CA SER A 597 3.34 5.89 -25.24
C SER A 597 4.72 6.50 -24.97
N SER A 598 4.85 7.44 -24.02
CA SER A 598 6.16 7.88 -23.50
C SER A 598 6.66 6.92 -22.44
N ALA A 599 5.86 6.61 -21.40
CA ALA A 599 6.25 5.70 -20.32
C ALA A 599 6.69 4.31 -20.83
N SER A 600 6.06 3.81 -21.90
CA SER A 600 6.47 2.56 -22.56
C SER A 600 7.85 2.67 -23.25
N ARG A 601 8.20 3.82 -23.83
CA ARG A 601 9.56 4.11 -24.33
C ARG A 601 10.58 4.25 -23.19
N ASP A 602 10.18 4.83 -22.07
CA ASP A 602 11.07 5.01 -20.92
C ASP A 602 11.37 3.68 -20.21
N LEU A 603 10.40 2.75 -20.18
CA LEU A 603 10.63 1.36 -19.79
C LEU A 603 11.52 0.61 -20.79
N GLU A 604 11.37 0.86 -22.10
CA GLU A 604 12.20 0.28 -23.16
C GLU A 604 13.67 0.77 -23.09
N THR A 605 13.92 2.04 -22.74
CA THR A 605 15.28 2.57 -22.52
C THR A 605 15.86 2.09 -21.18
N ALA A 606 15.09 2.08 -20.11
CA ALA A 606 15.50 1.55 -18.80
C ALA A 606 15.90 0.06 -18.89
N ARG A 607 15.13 -0.77 -19.62
CA ARG A 607 15.48 -2.17 -19.90
C ARG A 607 16.82 -2.30 -20.64
N LYS A 608 17.10 -1.43 -21.60
CA LYS A 608 18.37 -1.41 -22.35
C LYS A 608 19.55 -0.93 -21.50
N ALA A 609 19.32 -0.02 -20.54
CA ALA A 609 20.32 0.36 -19.54
C ALA A 609 20.62 -0.79 -18.56
N LEU A 610 19.57 -1.45 -18.05
CA LEU A 610 19.69 -2.61 -17.15
C LEU A 610 20.42 -3.78 -17.80
N ALA A 611 20.18 -4.06 -19.08
CA ALA A 611 20.91 -5.08 -19.84
C ALA A 611 22.42 -4.79 -19.88
N LYS A 612 22.81 -3.54 -20.22
CA LYS A 612 24.21 -3.11 -20.22
C LYS A 612 24.86 -3.20 -18.84
N ALA A 613 24.13 -2.84 -17.78
CA ALA A 613 24.60 -2.99 -16.39
C ALA A 613 24.77 -4.47 -15.97
N GLY A 614 23.92 -5.36 -16.51
CA GLY A 614 24.07 -6.81 -16.34
C GLY A 614 25.33 -7.35 -17.02
N ASP A 615 25.69 -6.85 -18.19
CA ASP A 615 26.89 -7.25 -18.91
C ASP A 615 28.18 -6.68 -18.29
N SER A 616 28.21 -5.41 -17.88
CA SER A 616 29.37 -4.88 -17.14
C SER A 616 29.57 -5.58 -15.79
N LYS A 617 28.50 -5.95 -15.07
CA LYS A 617 28.58 -6.82 -13.88
C LYS A 617 29.22 -8.18 -14.21
N ARG A 618 28.83 -8.81 -15.33
CA ARG A 618 29.43 -10.09 -15.78
C ARG A 618 30.91 -9.96 -16.13
N GLU A 619 31.38 -8.79 -16.54
CA GLU A 619 32.79 -8.52 -16.79
C GLU A 619 33.57 -8.33 -15.49
N ILE A 620 33.07 -7.49 -14.58
CA ILE A 620 33.63 -7.31 -13.22
C ILE A 620 33.70 -8.67 -12.48
N GLU A 621 32.68 -9.53 -12.61
CA GLU A 621 32.72 -10.88 -12.04
C GLU A 621 33.80 -11.78 -12.66
N LYS A 622 34.11 -11.66 -13.96
CA LYS A 622 35.21 -12.41 -14.60
C LYS A 622 36.56 -11.89 -14.11
N GLU A 623 36.70 -10.59 -13.91
CA GLU A 623 37.93 -9.97 -13.41
C GLU A 623 38.16 -10.29 -11.94
N ALA A 624 37.14 -10.23 -11.08
CA ALA A 624 37.22 -10.71 -9.69
C ALA A 624 37.64 -12.19 -9.62
N LYS A 625 37.10 -13.04 -10.51
CA LYS A 625 37.48 -14.47 -10.62
C LYS A 625 38.91 -14.67 -11.16
N ARG A 626 39.47 -13.73 -11.94
CA ARG A 626 40.89 -13.72 -12.36
C ARG A 626 41.80 -13.26 -11.23
N LEU A 627 41.47 -12.14 -10.58
CA LEU A 627 42.22 -11.58 -9.46
C LEU A 627 42.30 -12.55 -8.29
N LYS A 628 41.20 -13.24 -7.95
CA LYS A 628 41.24 -14.29 -6.93
C LYS A 628 42.22 -15.41 -7.28
N ARG A 629 42.19 -15.95 -8.51
CA ARG A 629 43.16 -16.98 -8.95
C ARG A 629 44.61 -16.49 -8.91
N ALA A 630 44.86 -15.21 -9.17
CA ALA A 630 46.19 -14.62 -9.05
C ALA A 630 46.64 -14.49 -7.58
N LEU A 631 45.72 -14.19 -6.65
CA LEU A 631 45.97 -14.22 -5.22
C LEU A 631 46.22 -15.65 -4.72
N ASP A 632 45.34 -16.60 -5.07
CA ASP A 632 45.46 -18.02 -4.71
C ASP A 632 46.83 -18.58 -5.17
N ALA A 633 47.33 -18.15 -6.34
CA ALA A 633 48.65 -18.52 -6.85
C ALA A 633 49.80 -17.81 -6.10
N ALA A 634 49.70 -16.51 -5.85
CA ALA A 634 50.72 -15.77 -5.09
C ALA A 634 50.85 -16.24 -3.63
N GLU A 635 49.76 -16.74 -3.03
CA GLU A 635 49.78 -17.40 -1.72
C GLU A 635 50.49 -18.77 -1.78
N ALA A 636 50.31 -19.53 -2.87
CA ALA A 636 51.04 -20.77 -3.10
C ALA A 636 52.56 -20.51 -3.30
N ASP A 637 52.93 -19.53 -4.13
CA ASP A 637 54.34 -19.13 -4.35
C ASP A 637 54.98 -18.65 -3.04
N LYS A 638 54.27 -17.83 -2.25
CA LYS A 638 54.69 -17.42 -0.91
C LYS A 638 54.92 -18.61 0.02
N SER A 639 54.07 -19.63 -0.03
CA SER A 639 54.23 -20.84 0.80
C SER A 639 55.47 -21.64 0.41
N GLN A 640 55.78 -21.75 -0.88
CA GLN A 640 56.99 -22.41 -1.40
C GLN A 640 58.25 -21.67 -0.97
N LEU A 641 58.30 -20.35 -1.21
CA LEU A 641 59.41 -19.49 -0.76
C LEU A 641 59.60 -19.52 0.77
N GLN A 642 58.52 -19.70 1.54
CA GLN A 642 58.60 -19.84 2.99
C GLN A 642 59.13 -21.22 3.42
N THR A 643 58.88 -22.30 2.66
CA THR A 643 59.54 -23.60 2.88
C THR A 643 61.02 -23.58 2.49
N GLU A 644 61.39 -22.98 1.36
CA GLU A 644 62.79 -22.80 0.94
C GLU A 644 63.57 -21.94 1.94
N ALA A 645 62.96 -20.86 2.44
CA ALA A 645 63.55 -20.02 3.49
C ALA A 645 63.67 -20.73 4.85
N ASN A 646 63.05 -21.89 5.05
CA ASN A 646 63.23 -22.73 6.24
C ASN A 646 64.32 -23.77 6.02
N SER A 647 64.35 -24.48 4.88
CA SER A 647 65.43 -25.44 4.59
C SER A 647 66.80 -24.74 4.53
N LEU A 648 66.88 -23.53 3.94
CA LEU A 648 68.09 -22.71 3.94
C LEU A 648 68.50 -22.21 5.35
N ARG A 649 67.58 -22.17 6.32
CA ARG A 649 67.93 -21.91 7.74
C ARG A 649 68.47 -23.16 8.41
N GLU A 650 67.88 -24.32 8.14
CA GLU A 650 68.32 -25.62 8.64
C GLU A 650 69.75 -25.91 8.14
N GLU A 651 70.00 -25.81 6.82
CA GLU A 651 71.33 -25.89 6.21
C GLU A 651 72.33 -24.89 6.84
N LEU A 652 71.90 -23.64 7.10
CA LEU A 652 72.75 -22.65 7.76
C LEU A 652 73.09 -23.05 9.20
N THR A 653 72.18 -23.68 9.94
CA THR A 653 72.47 -24.18 11.30
C THR A 653 73.38 -25.41 11.29
N GLU A 654 73.25 -26.32 10.31
CA GLU A 654 74.17 -27.44 10.12
C GLU A 654 75.58 -26.96 9.74
N LEU A 655 75.69 -25.95 8.87
CA LEU A 655 76.98 -25.33 8.55
C LEU A 655 77.60 -24.59 9.75
N GLN A 656 76.77 -24.07 10.68
CA GLN A 656 77.26 -23.46 11.93
C GLN A 656 77.76 -24.50 12.94
N THR A 657 77.08 -25.65 13.11
CA THR A 657 77.59 -26.73 13.97
C THR A 657 78.87 -27.33 13.40
N VAL A 658 78.90 -27.63 12.10
CA VAL A 658 80.13 -28.09 11.41
C VAL A 658 81.26 -27.05 11.53
N GLN A 659 80.96 -25.74 11.50
CA GLN A 659 81.98 -24.71 11.76
C GLN A 659 82.47 -24.71 13.22
N ALA A 660 81.62 -25.03 14.20
CA ALA A 660 82.02 -25.16 15.59
C ALA A 660 82.93 -26.39 15.81
N ASP A 661 82.58 -27.55 15.25
CA ASP A 661 83.37 -28.79 15.35
C ASP A 661 84.74 -28.65 14.66
N ASN A 662 84.79 -27.96 13.52
CA ASN A 662 86.06 -27.60 12.86
C ASN A 662 86.90 -26.59 13.67
N ARG A 663 86.31 -25.79 14.56
CA ARG A 663 87.06 -24.93 15.49
C ARG A 663 87.58 -25.71 16.70
N ALA A 664 86.79 -26.65 17.25
CA ALA A 664 87.21 -27.51 18.35
C ALA A 664 88.40 -28.40 17.92
N THR A 665 88.27 -29.13 16.81
CA THR A 665 89.36 -29.95 16.27
C THR A 665 90.61 -29.13 15.91
N ALA A 666 90.46 -27.88 15.46
CA ALA A 666 91.59 -26.97 15.25
C ALA A 666 92.24 -26.47 16.55
N GLN A 667 91.52 -26.46 17.68
CA GLN A 667 92.09 -26.22 19.01
C GLN A 667 92.84 -27.47 19.50
N ASP A 668 92.25 -28.66 19.38
CA ASP A 668 92.89 -29.94 19.74
C ASP A 668 94.25 -30.10 19.03
N VAL A 669 94.31 -29.81 17.73
CA VAL A 669 95.56 -29.83 16.95
C VAL A 669 96.58 -28.82 17.49
N GLN A 670 96.17 -27.61 17.89
CA GLN A 670 97.08 -26.63 18.51
C GLN A 670 97.57 -27.07 19.88
N GLU A 671 96.83 -27.90 20.61
CA GLU A 671 97.26 -28.44 21.91
C GLU A 671 98.30 -29.55 21.69
N LEU A 672 98.02 -30.49 20.78
CA LEU A 672 98.96 -31.53 20.35
C LEU A 672 100.25 -30.96 19.74
N GLU A 673 100.20 -29.80 19.06
CA GLU A 673 101.40 -29.09 18.60
C GLU A 673 102.23 -28.50 19.76
N LYS A 674 101.60 -27.99 20.83
CA LYS A 674 102.32 -27.55 22.05
C LYS A 674 102.99 -28.74 22.74
N GLU A 675 102.24 -29.82 22.98
CA GLU A 675 102.77 -31.05 23.60
C GLU A 675 103.96 -31.60 22.80
N ARG A 676 103.86 -31.63 21.47
CA ARG A 676 104.96 -32.03 20.58
C ARG A 676 106.20 -31.12 20.73
N LEU A 677 106.01 -29.80 20.85
CA LEU A 677 107.11 -28.85 21.06
C LEU A 677 107.74 -29.00 22.44
N GLU A 678 106.95 -29.25 23.48
CA GLU A 678 107.43 -29.52 24.84
C GLU A 678 108.21 -30.85 24.91
N LEU A 679 107.69 -31.91 24.29
CA LEU A 679 108.41 -33.19 24.16
C LEU A 679 109.71 -33.05 23.37
N LEU A 680 109.75 -32.23 22.31
CA LEU A 680 111.00 -31.91 21.59
C LEU A 680 111.97 -31.09 22.43
N SER A 681 111.48 -30.17 23.27
CA SER A 681 112.28 -29.42 24.24
C SER A 681 112.91 -30.35 25.27
N ASN A 682 112.10 -31.24 25.87
CA ASN A 682 112.54 -32.25 26.84
C ASN A 682 113.57 -33.21 26.22
N LEU A 683 113.33 -33.71 25.00
CA LEU A 683 114.29 -34.55 24.27
C LEU A 683 115.62 -33.82 24.00
N ASN A 684 115.59 -32.51 23.74
CA ASN A 684 116.80 -31.71 23.56
C ASN A 684 117.50 -31.44 24.91
N LEU A 685 116.76 -31.29 26.00
CA LEU A 685 117.31 -31.23 27.36
C LEU A 685 118.02 -32.55 27.72
N GLU A 686 117.39 -33.70 27.47
CA GLU A 686 117.96 -35.03 27.66
C GLU A 686 119.20 -35.26 26.78
N ARG A 687 119.18 -34.82 25.51
CA ARG A 687 120.37 -34.84 24.64
C ARG A 687 121.50 -33.97 25.20
N SER A 688 121.17 -32.83 25.81
CA SER A 688 122.14 -31.94 26.45
C SER A 688 122.72 -32.54 27.74
N THR A 689 121.90 -33.17 28.59
CA THR A 689 122.40 -33.87 29.78
C THR A 689 123.20 -35.11 29.41
N VAL A 690 122.81 -35.88 28.39
CA VAL A 690 123.61 -37.01 27.85
C VAL A 690 124.91 -36.52 27.21
N ALA A 691 124.93 -35.36 26.55
CA ALA A 691 126.18 -34.73 26.07
C ALA A 691 127.08 -34.32 27.24
N SER A 692 126.54 -33.62 28.25
CA SER A 692 127.28 -33.23 29.44
C SER A 692 127.82 -34.44 30.22
N LEU A 693 127.05 -35.52 30.35
CA LEU A 693 127.48 -36.77 30.97
C LEU A 693 128.56 -37.49 30.13
N ARG A 694 128.51 -37.41 28.80
CA ARG A 694 129.60 -37.89 27.93
C ARG A 694 130.86 -37.05 28.09
N ASP A 695 130.74 -35.73 28.19
CA ASP A 695 131.87 -34.83 28.40
C ASP A 695 132.48 -35.00 29.80
N GLN A 696 131.66 -35.21 30.84
CA GLN A 696 132.11 -35.59 32.18
C GLN A 696 132.81 -36.96 32.17
N LEU A 697 132.27 -37.96 31.44
CA LEU A 697 132.91 -39.26 31.28
C LEU A 697 134.22 -39.17 30.48
N ILE A 698 134.32 -38.26 29.52
CA ILE A 698 135.55 -37.96 28.78
C ILE A 698 136.56 -37.25 29.70
N GLN A 699 136.13 -36.29 30.52
CA GLN A 699 136.98 -35.62 31.51
C GLN A 699 137.49 -36.59 32.58
N GLU A 700 136.65 -37.49 33.10
CA GLU A 700 137.10 -38.56 34.02
C GLU A 700 137.95 -39.63 33.33
N LYS A 701 137.71 -39.93 32.05
CA LYS A 701 138.62 -40.78 31.26
C LYS A 701 139.98 -40.12 31.08
N ILE A 702 140.03 -38.82 30.82
CA ILE A 702 141.27 -38.01 30.76
C ILE A 702 141.94 -37.99 32.13
N ARG A 703 141.19 -37.80 33.23
CA ARG A 703 141.70 -37.84 34.61
C ARG A 703 142.27 -39.21 35.00
N CYS A 704 141.61 -40.30 34.60
CA CYS A 704 142.08 -41.67 34.80
C CYS A 704 143.27 -42.04 33.89
N GLN A 705 143.41 -41.37 32.74
CA GLN A 705 144.61 -41.46 31.90
C GLN A 705 145.77 -40.63 32.49
N SER A 706 145.52 -39.41 32.99
CA SER A 706 146.55 -38.58 33.61
C SER A 706 147.11 -39.21 34.88
N LEU A 707 146.25 -39.74 35.76
CA LEU A 707 146.65 -40.50 36.96
C LEU A 707 147.44 -41.78 36.64
N ASN A 708 147.29 -42.35 35.43
CA ASN A 708 148.12 -43.47 34.97
C ASN A 708 149.49 -43.02 34.42
N THR A 709 149.58 -41.80 33.87
CA THR A 709 150.86 -41.23 33.41
C THR A 709 151.69 -40.61 34.53
N GLU A 710 151.06 -39.95 35.51
CA GLU A 710 151.72 -39.35 36.67
C GLU A 710 152.44 -40.38 37.57
N LYS A 711 152.09 -41.66 37.43
CA LYS A 711 152.72 -42.78 38.14
C LYS A 711 153.93 -43.42 37.42
N ARG A 712 154.45 -42.81 36.34
CA ARG A 712 155.50 -43.44 35.49
C ARG A 712 156.76 -42.65 35.14
N GLN A 713 156.83 -41.34 35.41
CA GLN A 713 158.07 -40.52 35.55
C GLN A 713 157.63 -39.16 36.14
N SER A 714 158.25 -38.49 37.12
CA SER A 714 159.62 -38.41 37.65
C SER A 714 160.60 -37.48 36.90
N VAL A 715 160.75 -36.27 37.45
CA VAL A 715 161.83 -35.26 37.25
C VAL A 715 161.65 -34.22 36.11
N ALA A 716 162.01 -32.97 36.44
CA ALA A 716 162.06 -31.72 35.67
C ALA A 716 160.71 -30.98 35.43
N ILE A 717 160.50 -29.68 35.74
CA ILE A 717 161.33 -28.42 35.75
C ILE A 717 161.60 -27.89 34.33
N ASP A 718 161.24 -26.66 33.92
CA ASP A 718 160.46 -25.59 34.58
C ASP A 718 159.93 -24.55 33.57
N THR A 719 158.98 -23.69 34.00
CA THR A 719 158.61 -22.37 33.40
C THR A 719 158.02 -22.33 31.97
N SER A 720 157.27 -21.29 31.54
CA SER A 720 156.87 -20.03 32.21
C SER A 720 155.37 -19.70 32.04
N VAL A 721 154.86 -18.81 32.89
CA VAL A 721 153.48 -18.26 32.85
C VAL A 721 153.48 -16.89 32.17
N THR A 722 152.62 -16.71 31.16
CA THR A 722 151.88 -15.48 30.74
C THR A 722 151.06 -15.83 29.48
N ASP A 723 149.87 -15.29 29.21
CA ASP A 723 149.15 -14.16 29.82
C ASP A 723 147.69 -14.47 30.18
N GLN A 724 147.25 -13.94 31.32
CA GLN A 724 145.87 -13.50 31.52
C GLN A 724 145.86 -11.97 31.29
N ARG A 725 145.09 -11.44 30.31
CA ARG A 725 144.49 -10.06 30.27
C ARG A 725 144.02 -9.58 28.87
N VAL A 726 143.10 -10.31 28.21
CA VAL A 726 142.40 -9.77 27.01
C VAL A 726 140.88 -10.01 27.02
N THR A 727 140.42 -11.23 27.24
CA THR A 727 138.98 -11.60 27.05
C THR A 727 138.03 -11.19 28.18
N THR A 728 138.49 -10.46 29.20
CA THR A 728 137.66 -9.90 30.28
C THR A 728 136.91 -8.61 29.89
N LEU A 729 136.70 -8.35 28.60
CA LEU A 729 135.93 -7.20 28.08
C LEU A 729 134.76 -7.55 27.15
N GLU A 730 134.55 -8.82 26.80
CA GLU A 730 133.42 -9.22 25.91
C GLU A 730 132.14 -9.53 26.69
N SER A 731 132.25 -9.94 27.96
CA SER A 731 131.13 -10.35 28.83
C SER A 731 130.22 -9.19 29.29
N ARG A 732 130.48 -7.94 28.89
CA ARG A 732 129.76 -6.75 29.39
C ARG A 732 128.88 -6.03 28.36
N ASN A 733 128.90 -6.42 27.09
CA ASN A 733 128.00 -5.86 26.06
C ASN A 733 126.72 -6.69 25.83
N ALA A 734 126.72 -7.99 26.11
CA ALA A 734 125.52 -8.83 25.96
C ALA A 734 124.40 -8.50 26.98
N ALA A 735 124.77 -8.01 28.16
CA ALA A 735 123.85 -7.81 29.29
C ALA A 735 122.83 -6.66 29.12
N LEU A 736 123.02 -5.76 28.14
CA LEU A 736 122.15 -4.59 27.93
C LEU A 736 121.17 -4.72 26.74
N GLN A 737 121.18 -5.84 26.02
CA GLN A 737 120.18 -6.10 24.96
C GLN A 737 118.96 -6.91 25.46
N ALA A 738 119.05 -7.56 26.62
CA ALA A 738 117.96 -8.37 27.17
C ALA A 738 116.78 -7.55 27.73
N GLU A 739 117.06 -6.43 28.42
CA GLU A 739 116.01 -5.66 29.11
C GLU A 739 115.17 -4.78 28.17
N LEU A 740 115.65 -4.49 26.96
CA LEU A 740 114.95 -3.62 26.01
C LEU A 740 113.79 -4.31 25.27
N LEU A 741 113.82 -5.64 25.11
CA LEU A 741 112.69 -6.40 24.55
C LEU A 741 111.57 -6.60 25.58
N ALA A 742 111.93 -6.94 26.82
CA ALA A 742 110.97 -7.34 27.86
C ALA A 742 109.91 -6.26 28.21
N CYS A 743 110.18 -5.00 27.90
CA CYS A 743 109.26 -3.87 28.08
C CYS A 743 108.35 -3.58 26.87
N LYS A 744 108.68 -4.05 25.66
CA LYS A 744 107.81 -3.89 24.48
C LYS A 744 106.67 -4.91 24.48
N ASP A 745 106.99 -6.20 24.66
CA ASP A 745 106.00 -7.29 24.58
C ASP A 745 104.87 -7.18 25.63
N ARG A 746 105.12 -6.46 26.73
CA ARG A 746 104.11 -6.16 27.77
C ARG A 746 103.17 -5.02 27.37
N LEU A 747 103.64 -4.05 26.58
CA LEU A 747 102.82 -2.93 26.11
C LEU A 747 101.96 -3.34 24.91
N ASP A 748 102.50 -4.15 23.98
CA ASP A 748 101.78 -4.57 22.78
C ASP A 748 100.67 -5.60 23.07
N LYS A 749 100.84 -6.47 24.08
CA LYS A 749 99.76 -7.39 24.52
C LYS A 749 98.54 -6.64 25.08
N ASP A 750 98.76 -5.61 25.90
CA ASP A 750 97.68 -4.90 26.59
C ASP A 750 96.95 -3.89 25.69
N ASN A 751 97.62 -3.35 24.66
CA ASN A 751 96.97 -2.55 23.62
C ASN A 751 96.15 -3.40 22.64
N LYS A 752 96.59 -4.65 22.37
CA LYS A 752 95.92 -5.55 21.41
C LYS A 752 94.63 -6.14 21.97
N SER A 753 94.60 -6.49 23.25
CA SER A 753 93.38 -6.94 23.94
C SER A 753 92.33 -5.82 24.00
N LYS A 754 92.71 -4.61 24.40
CA LYS A 754 91.80 -3.46 24.53
C LYS A 754 91.17 -3.03 23.20
N ARG A 755 91.92 -3.02 22.09
CA ARG A 755 91.35 -2.77 20.75
C ARG A 755 90.34 -3.84 20.35
N GLN A 756 90.69 -5.13 20.49
CA GLN A 756 89.81 -6.22 20.05
C GLN A 756 88.51 -6.35 20.85
N SER A 757 88.46 -5.88 22.11
CA SER A 757 87.22 -5.82 22.89
C SER A 757 86.34 -4.62 22.51
N LEU A 758 86.93 -3.43 22.30
CA LEU A 758 86.18 -2.22 21.95
C LEU A 758 85.62 -2.25 20.52
N GLU A 759 86.36 -2.82 19.57
CA GLU A 759 85.95 -2.89 18.16
C GLU A 759 84.84 -3.93 17.91
N ARG A 760 84.72 -4.98 18.73
CA ARG A 760 83.72 -6.05 18.50
C ARG A 760 82.33 -5.72 19.03
N GLY A 761 82.21 -5.18 20.25
CA GLY A 761 80.91 -4.76 20.79
C GLY A 761 80.32 -3.63 19.97
N SER A 762 81.04 -2.49 19.91
CA SER A 762 80.60 -1.27 19.24
C SER A 762 80.18 -1.48 17.77
N VAL A 763 80.83 -2.40 17.04
CA VAL A 763 80.47 -2.69 15.64
C VAL A 763 79.31 -3.68 15.51
N SER A 764 79.15 -4.67 16.40
CA SER A 764 77.96 -5.55 16.39
C SER A 764 76.71 -4.73 16.72
N ASP A 765 76.74 -4.00 17.84
CA ASP A 765 75.65 -3.17 18.32
C ASP A 765 75.26 -2.13 17.25
N PHE A 766 76.25 -1.50 16.58
CA PHE A 766 76.00 -0.55 15.50
C PHE A 766 75.42 -1.20 14.23
N LEU A 767 75.83 -2.42 13.86
CA LEU A 767 75.17 -3.15 12.76
C LEU A 767 73.73 -3.51 13.12
N GLU A 768 73.48 -4.01 14.33
CA GLU A 768 72.14 -4.41 14.79
C GLU A 768 71.20 -3.21 14.90
N ILE A 769 71.69 -2.05 15.36
CA ILE A 769 70.97 -0.76 15.37
C ILE A 769 70.71 -0.28 13.94
N LYS A 770 71.69 -0.36 13.03
CA LYS A 770 71.51 0.05 11.63
C LYS A 770 70.54 -0.87 10.88
N ASP A 771 70.55 -2.17 11.16
CA ASP A 771 69.63 -3.14 10.56
C ASP A 771 68.25 -3.13 11.25
N HIS A 772 68.12 -2.56 12.47
CA HIS A 772 66.85 -2.10 13.02
C HIS A 772 66.35 -0.83 12.33
N LEU A 773 67.22 0.17 12.14
CA LEU A 773 66.88 1.43 11.47
C LEU A 773 66.38 1.17 10.04
N VAL A 774 67.07 0.34 9.25
CA VAL A 774 66.63 -0.05 7.91
C VAL A 774 65.33 -0.87 7.93
N ARG A 775 65.02 -1.60 9.01
CA ARG A 775 63.70 -2.23 9.20
C ARG A 775 62.61 -1.20 9.48
N VAL A 776 62.86 -0.25 10.39
CA VAL A 776 61.93 0.84 10.74
C VAL A 776 61.70 1.76 9.54
N GLU A 777 62.72 2.11 8.76
CA GLU A 777 62.59 2.87 7.52
C GLU A 777 61.74 2.13 6.47
N ARG A 778 61.92 0.81 6.32
CA ARG A 778 61.09 -0.02 5.44
C ARG A 778 59.65 -0.17 5.94
N GLN A 779 59.44 -0.22 7.26
CA GLN A 779 58.10 -0.24 7.86
C GLN A 779 57.41 1.12 7.68
N ASN A 780 58.10 2.23 7.92
CA ASN A 780 57.57 3.57 7.67
C ASN A 780 57.22 3.76 6.18
N ALA A 781 58.10 3.37 5.25
CA ALA A 781 57.83 3.44 3.81
C ALA A 781 56.76 2.44 3.30
N ALA A 782 56.33 1.47 4.14
CA ALA A 782 55.16 0.64 3.91
C ALA A 782 53.89 1.32 4.47
N LEU A 783 53.95 1.80 5.71
CA LEU A 783 52.87 2.54 6.39
C LEU A 783 52.49 3.83 5.66
N GLU A 784 53.44 4.53 5.03
CA GLU A 784 53.16 5.70 4.17
C GLU A 784 52.35 5.29 2.93
N LYS A 785 52.65 4.14 2.31
CA LYS A 785 51.86 3.63 1.17
C LYS A 785 50.50 3.12 1.59
N GLU A 786 50.40 2.49 2.76
CA GLU A 786 49.11 2.10 3.35
C GLU A 786 48.28 3.35 3.66
N ARG A 787 48.86 4.40 4.26
CA ARG A 787 48.20 5.71 4.41
C ARG A 787 47.73 6.26 3.07
N ASP A 788 48.58 6.32 2.05
CA ASP A 788 48.22 6.92 0.75
C ASP A 788 47.09 6.14 0.05
N THR A 789 47.05 4.81 0.19
CA THR A 789 45.93 4.00 -0.30
C THR A 789 44.66 4.16 0.56
N LEU A 790 44.80 4.33 1.88
CA LEU A 790 43.68 4.63 2.78
C LEU A 790 43.12 6.04 2.53
N GLU A 791 43.95 7.04 2.24
CA GLU A 791 43.51 8.38 1.84
C GLU A 791 42.78 8.36 0.49
N SER A 792 43.31 7.62 -0.49
CA SER A 792 42.66 7.42 -1.79
C SER A 792 41.30 6.72 -1.68
N THR A 793 41.19 5.67 -0.87
CA THR A 793 39.90 5.00 -0.61
C THR A 793 38.94 5.88 0.18
N ASN A 794 39.41 6.66 1.16
CA ASN A 794 38.58 7.64 1.87
C ASN A 794 38.07 8.77 0.94
N ALA A 795 38.88 9.23 -0.02
CA ALA A 795 38.43 10.19 -1.03
C ALA A 795 37.30 9.59 -1.90
N GLN A 796 37.46 8.36 -2.39
CA GLN A 796 36.43 7.65 -3.16
C GLN A 796 35.16 7.36 -2.34
N LEU A 797 35.28 7.12 -1.03
CA LEU A 797 34.14 6.94 -0.13
C LEU A 797 33.39 8.27 0.10
N ARG A 798 34.10 9.39 0.27
CA ARG A 798 33.49 10.74 0.38
C ARG A 798 32.79 11.15 -0.92
N GLU A 799 33.40 10.88 -2.08
CA GLU A 799 32.77 11.13 -3.38
C GLU A 799 31.50 10.28 -3.55
N ARG A 800 31.53 9.00 -3.14
CA ARG A 800 30.34 8.13 -3.12
C ARG A 800 29.26 8.59 -2.14
N ALA A 801 29.64 9.14 -0.99
CA ALA A 801 28.70 9.71 -0.02
C ALA A 801 27.99 10.93 -0.60
N SER A 802 28.75 11.88 -1.16
CA SER A 802 28.19 13.05 -1.88
C SER A 802 27.19 12.64 -2.97
N VAL A 803 27.56 11.69 -3.84
CA VAL A 803 26.67 11.17 -4.90
C VAL A 803 25.46 10.40 -4.34
N ALA A 804 25.52 9.89 -3.11
CA ALA A 804 24.37 9.30 -2.42
C ALA A 804 23.45 10.38 -1.80
N GLU A 805 24.01 11.46 -1.25
CA GLU A 805 23.29 12.62 -0.73
C GLU A 805 22.54 13.37 -1.85
N GLU A 806 23.18 13.63 -3.00
CA GLU A 806 22.53 14.21 -4.18
C GLU A 806 21.33 13.36 -4.66
N ARG A 807 21.48 12.03 -4.65
CA ARG A 807 20.40 11.10 -5.01
C ARG A 807 19.29 11.06 -3.98
N LEU A 808 19.63 11.20 -2.69
CA LEU A 808 18.64 11.26 -1.61
C LEU A 808 17.82 12.55 -1.71
N SER A 809 18.45 13.69 -2.01
CA SER A 809 17.75 14.95 -2.29
C SER A 809 16.81 14.80 -3.49
N ALA A 810 17.31 14.28 -4.62
CA ALA A 810 16.49 14.09 -5.82
C ALA A 810 15.31 13.12 -5.61
N ALA A 811 15.46 12.11 -4.74
CA ALA A 811 14.38 11.21 -4.35
C ALA A 811 13.36 11.90 -3.40
N GLN A 812 13.82 12.78 -2.51
CA GLN A 812 12.94 13.59 -1.65
C GLN A 812 12.13 14.61 -2.47
N ASP A 813 12.74 15.27 -3.46
CA ASP A 813 12.04 16.17 -4.39
C ASP A 813 10.94 15.43 -5.18
N GLN A 814 11.25 14.23 -5.68
CA GLN A 814 10.27 13.36 -6.37
C GLN A 814 9.14 12.90 -5.44
N LEU A 815 9.44 12.62 -4.17
CA LEU A 815 8.42 12.26 -3.18
C LEU A 815 7.48 13.45 -2.88
N VAL A 816 8.01 14.66 -2.76
CA VAL A 816 7.21 15.89 -2.57
C VAL A 816 6.33 16.16 -3.81
N GLU A 817 6.87 15.98 -5.02
CA GLU A 817 6.06 16.14 -6.24
C GLU A 817 4.94 15.09 -6.30
N ALA A 818 5.24 13.81 -6.02
CA ALA A 818 4.25 12.74 -5.96
C ALA A 818 3.14 13.00 -4.92
N GLN A 819 3.50 13.51 -3.73
CA GLN A 819 2.54 13.92 -2.70
C GLN A 819 1.65 15.07 -3.19
N SER A 820 2.19 16.04 -3.94
CA SER A 820 1.38 17.12 -4.53
C SER A 820 0.39 16.62 -5.60
N GLN A 821 0.82 15.64 -6.42
CA GLN A 821 -0.03 15.01 -7.42
C GLN A 821 -1.15 14.19 -6.75
N LEU A 822 -0.85 13.45 -5.68
CA LEU A 822 -1.83 12.72 -4.86
C LEU A 822 -2.85 13.67 -4.23
N ALA A 823 -2.42 14.81 -3.68
CA ALA A 823 -3.31 15.82 -3.13
C ALA A 823 -4.26 16.40 -4.19
N SER A 824 -3.75 16.69 -5.39
CA SER A 824 -4.55 17.15 -6.54
C SER A 824 -5.58 16.10 -6.98
N ALA A 825 -5.18 14.83 -7.06
CA ALA A 825 -6.08 13.72 -7.38
C ALA A 825 -7.19 13.56 -6.33
N ASN A 826 -6.87 13.64 -5.04
CA ASN A 826 -7.85 13.58 -3.96
C ASN A 826 -8.89 14.71 -4.02
N VAL A 827 -8.49 15.94 -4.38
CA VAL A 827 -9.42 17.06 -4.60
C VAL A 827 -10.34 16.78 -5.80
N GLN A 828 -9.82 16.21 -6.89
CA GLN A 828 -10.63 15.82 -8.05
C GLN A 828 -11.64 14.71 -7.69
N VAL A 829 -11.23 13.69 -6.93
CA VAL A 829 -12.11 12.63 -6.42
C VAL A 829 -13.23 13.20 -5.54
N ALA A 830 -12.92 14.10 -4.61
CA ALA A 830 -13.94 14.76 -3.77
C ALA A 830 -14.92 15.61 -4.60
N THR A 831 -14.45 16.26 -5.67
CA THR A 831 -15.29 17.04 -6.60
C THR A 831 -16.20 16.14 -7.44
N LEU A 832 -15.71 14.99 -7.89
CA LEU A 832 -16.51 14.00 -8.61
C LEU A 832 -17.55 13.32 -7.68
N GLN A 833 -17.20 13.08 -6.42
CA GLN A 833 -18.12 12.54 -5.41
C GLN A 833 -19.27 13.52 -5.12
N SER A 834 -19.01 14.82 -4.98
CA SER A 834 -20.07 15.81 -4.78
C SER A 834 -20.96 15.99 -6.02
N SER A 835 -20.39 15.90 -7.22
CA SER A 835 -21.14 15.87 -8.49
C SER A 835 -22.06 14.64 -8.58
N ASN A 836 -21.55 13.43 -8.29
CA ASN A 836 -22.36 12.21 -8.24
C ASN A 836 -23.48 12.30 -7.20
N ALA A 837 -23.22 12.86 -6.02
CA ALA A 837 -24.24 13.07 -5.00
C ALA A 837 -25.36 14.02 -5.48
N ALA A 838 -25.00 15.10 -6.19
CA ALA A 838 -25.98 16.01 -6.80
C ALA A 838 -26.81 15.30 -7.88
N LEU A 839 -26.16 14.57 -8.80
CA LEU A 839 -26.83 13.77 -9.83
C LEU A 839 -27.77 12.70 -9.22
N GLU A 840 -27.36 12.03 -8.14
CA GLU A 840 -28.23 11.11 -7.39
C GLU A 840 -29.48 11.82 -6.83
N THR A 841 -29.35 13.02 -6.26
CA THR A 841 -30.53 13.76 -5.78
C THR A 841 -31.47 14.16 -6.90
N GLU A 842 -30.94 14.51 -8.08
CA GLU A 842 -31.74 14.87 -9.25
C GLU A 842 -32.42 13.64 -9.89
N VAL A 843 -31.74 12.49 -9.94
CA VAL A 843 -32.36 11.21 -10.34
C VAL A 843 -33.50 10.84 -9.40
N LYS A 844 -33.32 10.98 -8.08
CA LYS A 844 -34.38 10.74 -7.08
C LYS A 844 -35.54 11.73 -7.26
N ARG A 845 -35.26 13.00 -7.57
CA ARG A 845 -36.29 14.02 -7.89
C ARG A 845 -37.09 13.68 -9.14
N LEU A 846 -36.43 13.23 -10.21
CA LEU A 846 -37.07 12.83 -11.46
C LEU A 846 -37.88 11.53 -11.32
N GLN A 847 -37.41 10.57 -10.51
CA GLN A 847 -38.17 9.37 -10.16
C GLN A 847 -39.46 9.71 -9.39
N ALA A 848 -39.40 10.65 -8.44
CA ALA A 848 -40.58 11.14 -7.73
C ALA A 848 -41.57 11.88 -8.66
N ALA A 849 -41.07 12.69 -9.60
CA ALA A 849 -41.91 13.36 -10.59
C ALA A 849 -42.59 12.35 -11.55
N LEU A 850 -41.89 11.28 -11.94
CA LEU A 850 -42.44 10.19 -12.74
C LEU A 850 -43.55 9.44 -11.99
N SER A 851 -43.40 9.16 -10.69
CA SER A 851 -44.42 8.45 -9.92
C SER A 851 -45.68 9.30 -9.67
N ASP A 852 -45.55 10.61 -9.46
CA ASP A 852 -46.72 11.50 -9.40
C ASP A 852 -47.45 11.56 -10.76
N LEU A 853 -46.70 11.70 -11.87
CA LEU A 853 -47.27 11.66 -13.23
C LEU A 853 -47.99 10.34 -13.53
N GLN A 854 -47.40 9.19 -13.16
CA GLN A 854 -48.07 7.89 -13.27
C GLN A 854 -49.36 7.84 -12.42
N SER A 855 -49.34 8.40 -11.20
CA SER A 855 -50.54 8.49 -10.35
C SER A 855 -51.64 9.37 -10.97
N ARG A 856 -51.27 10.45 -11.67
CA ARG A 856 -52.20 11.34 -12.38
C ARG A 856 -52.79 10.66 -13.60
N LEU A 857 -51.96 9.97 -14.39
CA LEU A 857 -52.38 9.24 -15.58
C LEU A 857 -53.39 8.14 -15.19
N HIS A 858 -53.09 7.36 -14.15
CA HIS A 858 -54.00 6.31 -13.67
C HIS A 858 -55.31 6.84 -13.05
N LYS A 859 -55.33 8.07 -12.49
CA LYS A 859 -56.57 8.76 -12.12
C LYS A 859 -57.36 9.15 -13.37
N LEU A 860 -56.69 9.70 -14.39
CA LEU A 860 -57.30 10.10 -15.65
C LEU A 860 -57.92 8.91 -16.40
N ASP A 861 -57.23 7.77 -16.46
CA ASP A 861 -57.75 6.51 -17.02
C ASP A 861 -59.02 6.07 -16.29
N LYS A 862 -59.03 6.17 -14.96
CA LYS A 862 -60.17 5.79 -14.11
C LYS A 862 -61.36 6.72 -14.27
N ASP A 863 -61.12 8.01 -14.48
CA ASP A 863 -62.18 8.99 -14.73
C ASP A 863 -62.71 8.91 -16.18
N TYR A 864 -61.84 8.59 -17.15
CA TYR A 864 -62.24 8.27 -18.52
C TYR A 864 -63.10 7.00 -18.58
N ALA A 865 -62.75 5.96 -17.82
CA ALA A 865 -63.54 4.73 -17.72
C ALA A 865 -64.94 4.96 -17.12
N LYS A 866 -65.09 5.87 -16.14
CA LYS A 866 -66.42 6.30 -15.66
C LYS A 866 -67.21 6.99 -16.77
N LEU A 867 -66.60 7.98 -17.43
CA LEU A 867 -67.26 8.76 -18.48
C LEU A 867 -67.74 7.87 -19.65
N LEU A 868 -67.00 6.79 -19.94
CA LEU A 868 -67.39 5.76 -20.90
C LEU A 868 -68.62 4.97 -20.43
N ALA A 869 -68.66 4.54 -19.16
CA ALA A 869 -69.82 3.87 -18.58
C ALA A 869 -71.05 4.79 -18.48
N ASP A 870 -70.85 6.07 -18.15
CA ASP A 870 -71.91 7.10 -18.14
C ASP A 870 -72.46 7.33 -19.56
N TYR A 871 -71.59 7.34 -20.58
CA TYR A 871 -71.99 7.44 -21.99
C TYR A 871 -72.76 6.20 -22.47
N GLU A 872 -72.35 4.98 -22.06
CA GLU A 872 -73.09 3.75 -22.33
C GLU A 872 -74.47 3.74 -21.66
N GLN A 873 -74.59 4.20 -20.41
CA GLN A 873 -75.89 4.39 -19.75
C GLN A 873 -76.76 5.41 -20.48
N LEU A 874 -76.20 6.56 -20.89
CA LEU A 874 -76.93 7.59 -21.63
C LEU A 874 -77.44 7.05 -22.97
N ARG A 875 -76.64 6.22 -23.66
CA ARG A 875 -77.02 5.54 -24.90
C ARG A 875 -78.14 4.51 -24.67
N GLN A 876 -78.07 3.72 -23.61
CA GLN A 876 -79.13 2.77 -23.25
C GLN A 876 -80.46 3.48 -22.96
N LEU A 877 -80.43 4.59 -22.22
CA LEU A 877 -81.59 5.47 -22.00
C LEU A 877 -82.14 6.06 -23.31
N HIS A 878 -81.27 6.46 -24.24
CA HIS A 878 -81.69 6.99 -25.55
C HIS A 878 -82.35 5.91 -26.42
N GLU A 879 -81.84 4.68 -26.40
CA GLU A 879 -82.48 3.54 -27.06
C GLU A 879 -83.81 3.13 -26.40
N GLN A 880 -83.93 3.27 -25.07
CA GLN A 880 -85.20 3.05 -24.36
C GLN A 880 -86.24 4.11 -24.75
N LEU A 881 -85.92 5.40 -24.65
CA LEU A 881 -86.82 6.48 -25.07
C LEU A 881 -87.24 6.36 -26.55
N SER A 882 -86.31 5.94 -27.42
CA SER A 882 -86.60 5.74 -28.84
C SER A 882 -87.64 4.62 -29.05
N ARG A 883 -87.48 3.49 -28.35
CA ARG A 883 -88.46 2.38 -28.37
C ARG A 883 -89.81 2.79 -27.78
N GLU A 884 -89.82 3.57 -26.70
CA GLU A 884 -91.05 4.10 -26.11
C GLU A 884 -91.79 5.01 -27.10
N TYR A 885 -91.09 5.96 -27.74
CA TYR A 885 -91.65 6.79 -28.82
C TYR A 885 -92.16 5.98 -30.02
N GLU A 886 -91.48 4.91 -30.43
CA GLU A 886 -91.97 4.01 -31.48
C GLU A 886 -93.26 3.27 -31.04
N THR A 887 -93.36 2.84 -29.78
CA THR A 887 -94.59 2.21 -29.26
C THR A 887 -95.76 3.18 -29.08
N GLU A 888 -95.51 4.43 -28.66
CA GLU A 888 -96.55 5.47 -28.65
C GLU A 888 -96.99 5.84 -30.07
N SER A 889 -96.05 5.96 -31.01
CA SER A 889 -96.33 6.26 -32.42
C SER A 889 -97.17 5.16 -33.08
N THR A 890 -96.84 3.89 -32.88
CA THR A 890 -97.62 2.76 -33.41
C THR A 890 -99.00 2.66 -32.75
N SER A 891 -99.10 2.89 -31.42
CA SER A 891 -100.39 2.94 -30.72
C SER A 891 -101.27 4.11 -31.20
N ALA A 892 -100.71 5.30 -31.36
CA ALA A 892 -101.43 6.48 -31.85
C ALA A 892 -101.91 6.32 -33.31
N ASN A 893 -101.12 5.66 -34.16
CA ASN A 893 -101.55 5.30 -35.51
C ASN A 893 -102.63 4.20 -35.50
N SER A 894 -102.55 3.21 -34.61
CA SER A 894 -103.61 2.22 -34.43
C SER A 894 -104.93 2.85 -33.97
N CYS A 895 -104.88 3.86 -33.09
CA CYS A 895 -106.05 4.63 -32.65
C CYS A 895 -106.58 5.64 -33.69
N ARG A 896 -105.90 5.83 -34.83
CA ARG A 896 -106.39 6.60 -35.99
C ARG A 896 -106.95 5.73 -37.11
N LEU A 897 -106.84 4.41 -37.00
CA LEU A 897 -107.37 3.41 -37.92
C LEU A 897 -108.63 2.69 -37.37
N SER A 898 -109.14 3.18 -36.23
CA SER A 898 -110.41 2.81 -35.59
C SER A 898 -111.36 4.01 -35.51
#